data_AF-A0A2V1BW44-F1
#
_entry.id   AF-A0A2V1BW44-F1
#
_cell.length_a   1.000
_cell.length_b   1.000
_cell.length_c   1.000
_cell.angle_alpha   90.00
_cell.angle_beta   90.00
_cell.angle_gamma   90.00
#
_symmetry.space_group_name_H-M   'P 1'
#
loop_
_entity.id
_entity.type
_entity.pdbx_description
1 polymer ?
#
loop_
_entity_poly.entity_id
_entity_poly.type
_entity_poly.pdbx_seq_one_letter_code
_entity_poly.pdbx_strand_id
1 'polypeptide(L)'
;MQQRSTGNHIGSFSLPGASSRPSSDSDASVDLEGLAGDIRGLAAIGAGGIEFNNHFNYGGTIAKPQSDWSIYGFGTEAYNRVLKTALEAAKDCNLFFDLAMGPESGQGVPAEIDNRETLVSVTTATILNSTSISIPKFIVGIQIGFENYTEHYVEADSIHDVTRLVNLDGALSLDFPISGTGNSTRHVVYAAYYQLSGARACIPGRKPQNFLQNGSFAADHFSPEGAKVTTDFLEKYVLVNGVRELLRETGKYIWEDSVEVPSALYWTPQLSKTFKSMHNYDVGGKIMLLSYGNGLQFNTEYSERFFSDELELDQGFVSDYRATLTRLMTTYLDYINIWSHSFLAWSILHSQLELIPHVDVPEDESLNFHSSIDSYRQFSGPANLAGKRVISNEMGAVQFSAYRQTLPSLINLVKKAYAGGNNQMVFHGASYSHQFPNTTAHSRHQPAWEHGYADYIDFVARNNLVLQSGIPKRDIVIWNKQSGQNFSLPAIYGSLDLVDAVLDESVAPVLASLGIEPIAKVSSNSTWYTVWRDIGQEDSYVFVYNDGSSSEGSIAFETTKTPYLLDAWTGKKTPILNYTVSLGRTNIFFRLAKSQSIIVHFSSAIDWDTPNTHVVSSPAHVLDFAFDRTFGIMAKIPFSTSPGCIATSDGVFHKFSTAASPPDIILQNWSLIVETWEPPRNFNDVETLAVKFNKSYSLPQLQPWEEIHGLSQTSGLGFYSTSFNWNHEASIGAIIDFGQIQHTLRASINGHRLSPLDCTSARLDITEYLVQGRNIVEAVVATTIANVLKPLVEGLQTAGGDASLGNITFTGLPGTSDNETAQSGMVDLVKVVPYCMIELLSTKEM
;
A
#
# COMPACT_ATOMS: atom_id res chain seq x y z
N MET A 1 -0.67 1.46 31.21
CA MET A 1 -0.12 0.25 30.57
C MET A 1 1.37 0.24 30.79
N GLN A 2 1.89 -0.72 31.56
CA GLN A 2 3.34 -0.96 31.61
C GLN A 2 3.77 -1.54 30.26
N GLN A 3 4.58 -0.80 29.50
CA GLN A 3 5.37 -1.36 28.40
C GLN A 3 6.15 -2.56 28.95
N ARG A 4 5.78 -3.78 28.57
CA ARG A 4 6.70 -4.92 28.69
C ARG A 4 7.88 -4.60 27.78
N SER A 5 9.10 -4.68 28.31
CA SER A 5 10.33 -4.36 27.59
C SER A 5 10.53 -5.32 26.40
N THR A 6 10.11 -4.90 25.22
CA THR A 6 10.43 -5.54 23.94
C THR A 6 11.83 -5.08 23.51
N GLY A 7 12.87 -5.67 24.10
CA GLY A 7 14.24 -5.46 23.64
C GLY A 7 14.40 -5.99 22.20
N ASN A 8 14.92 -5.15 21.30
CA ASN A 8 15.41 -5.44 19.94
C ASN A 8 14.47 -5.59 18.72
N HIS A 9 13.14 -5.42 18.80
CA HIS A 9 12.29 -5.62 17.61
C HIS A 9 12.18 -4.42 16.63
N ILE A 10 12.50 -3.19 17.07
CA ILE A 10 12.36 -1.96 16.25
C ILE A 10 13.63 -1.67 15.40
N GLY A 11 14.81 -2.04 15.89
CA GLY A 11 16.10 -1.79 15.22
C GLY A 11 16.51 -0.30 15.14
N SER A 12 17.49 0.01 14.30
CA SER A 12 17.98 1.37 14.00
C SER A 12 17.70 1.74 12.55
N PHE A 13 17.92 3.00 12.16
CA PHE A 13 17.82 3.40 10.74
C PHE A 13 18.82 2.65 9.84
N SER A 14 20.02 2.36 10.34
CA SER A 14 21.01 1.58 9.59
C SER A 14 20.65 0.09 9.51
N LEU A 15 19.95 -0.44 10.53
CA LEU A 15 19.53 -1.83 10.62
C LEU A 15 18.10 -1.93 11.18
N PRO A 16 17.06 -1.75 10.35
CA PRO A 16 15.68 -1.81 10.81
C PRO A 16 15.33 -3.20 11.34
N GLY A 17 14.57 -3.24 12.44
CA GLY A 17 14.09 -4.47 13.04
C GLY A 17 12.90 -5.06 12.28
N ALA A 18 12.54 -6.30 12.60
CA ALA A 18 11.46 -7.04 11.93
C ALA A 18 10.12 -6.28 11.91
N SER A 19 9.84 -5.44 12.91
CA SER A 19 8.54 -4.76 13.02
C SER A 19 8.27 -3.73 11.93
N SER A 20 9.33 -3.27 11.26
CA SER A 20 9.29 -2.21 10.24
C SER A 20 9.46 -2.75 8.82
N ARG A 21 9.69 -4.04 8.64
CA ARG A 21 9.85 -4.69 7.32
C ARG A 21 8.47 -5.21 6.80
N PRO A 22 8.28 -5.37 5.47
CA PRO A 22 7.00 -5.78 4.87
C PRO A 22 6.67 -7.28 4.99
N SER A 23 5.40 -7.64 4.75
CA SER A 23 4.79 -9.00 4.87
C SER A 23 4.13 -9.52 3.56
N SER A 24 3.68 -10.79 3.49
CA SER A 24 3.10 -11.43 2.28
C SER A 24 2.19 -12.69 2.51
N ASP A 25 1.39 -13.11 1.49
CA ASP A 25 0.32 -14.17 1.50
C ASP A 25 0.65 -15.60 0.99
N SER A 26 -0.23 -16.60 1.22
CA SER A 26 -0.03 -18.02 0.81
C SER A 26 -1.28 -18.82 0.35
N ASP A 27 -1.11 -20.11 -0.03
CA ASP A 27 -2.14 -21.04 -0.56
C ASP A 27 -2.45 -22.19 0.44
N ALA A 28 -3.64 -22.78 0.36
CA ALA A 28 -4.21 -23.74 1.31
C ALA A 28 -3.81 -25.23 1.11
N SER A 29 -3.44 -25.68 -0.10
CA SER A 29 -2.95 -27.05 -0.33
C SER A 29 -1.54 -27.05 -0.93
N VAL A 30 -0.55 -27.17 -0.04
CA VAL A 30 0.85 -26.96 -0.39
C VAL A 30 1.74 -28.05 0.16
N ASP A 31 2.92 -28.23 -0.45
CA ASP A 31 3.98 -29.03 0.13
C ASP A 31 4.59 -28.27 1.32
N LEU A 32 4.73 -28.97 2.45
CA LEU A 32 5.12 -28.34 3.72
C LEU A 32 6.58 -27.88 3.70
N GLU A 33 7.47 -28.63 3.04
CA GLU A 33 8.88 -28.26 2.94
C GLU A 33 9.06 -27.08 1.99
N GLY A 34 8.33 -27.08 0.86
CA GLY A 34 8.24 -25.94 -0.06
C GLY A 34 7.77 -24.67 0.64
N LEU A 35 6.69 -24.75 1.44
CA LEU A 35 6.16 -23.60 2.17
C LEU A 35 7.18 -23.03 3.16
N ALA A 36 7.81 -23.91 3.96
CA ALA A 36 8.89 -23.50 4.85
C ALA A 36 10.10 -22.93 4.08
N GLY A 37 10.36 -23.42 2.87
CA GLY A 37 11.36 -22.90 1.95
C GLY A 37 11.05 -21.47 1.49
N ASP A 38 9.81 -21.18 1.12
CA ASP A 38 9.38 -19.84 0.70
C ASP A 38 9.48 -18.82 1.85
N ILE A 39 9.06 -19.20 3.05
CA ILE A 39 9.18 -18.35 4.25
C ILE A 39 10.65 -18.04 4.57
N ARG A 40 11.54 -19.05 4.46
CA ARG A 40 12.99 -18.84 4.56
C ARG A 40 13.52 -17.92 3.45
N GLY A 41 13.01 -18.05 2.23
CA GLY A 41 13.34 -17.21 1.09
C GLY A 41 12.97 -15.74 1.33
N LEU A 42 11.76 -15.49 1.85
CA LEU A 42 11.30 -14.15 2.24
C LEU A 42 12.19 -13.56 3.34
N ALA A 43 12.53 -14.34 4.36
CA ALA A 43 13.47 -13.90 5.40
C ALA A 43 14.84 -13.55 4.83
N ALA A 44 15.36 -14.34 3.88
CA ALA A 44 16.68 -14.14 3.27
C ALA A 44 16.79 -12.84 2.46
N ILE A 45 15.67 -12.35 1.90
CA ILE A 45 15.60 -11.05 1.23
C ILE A 45 15.19 -9.91 2.16
N GLY A 46 15.05 -10.17 3.47
CA GLY A 46 14.82 -9.15 4.48
C GLY A 46 13.35 -8.82 4.76
N ALA A 47 12.40 -9.71 4.46
CA ALA A 47 11.02 -9.54 4.91
C ALA A 47 10.93 -9.46 6.45
N GLY A 48 9.87 -8.82 6.97
CA GLY A 48 9.66 -8.58 8.40
C GLY A 48 8.69 -9.52 9.06
N GLY A 49 7.74 -10.00 8.26
CA GLY A 49 6.71 -10.91 8.67
C GLY A 49 6.03 -11.51 7.45
N ILE A 50 4.92 -12.20 7.70
CA ILE A 50 3.99 -12.68 6.69
C ILE A 50 2.57 -12.48 7.18
N GLU A 51 1.67 -12.14 6.26
CA GLU A 51 0.23 -12.17 6.51
C GLU A 51 -0.29 -13.46 5.92
N PHE A 52 -0.52 -14.45 6.76
CA PHE A 52 -0.77 -15.81 6.29
C PHE A 52 -2.25 -15.97 5.94
N ASN A 53 -2.56 -15.71 4.68
CA ASN A 53 -3.83 -16.05 4.08
C ASN A 53 -3.78 -17.48 3.50
N ASN A 54 -4.89 -18.22 3.59
CA ASN A 54 -5.11 -19.49 2.90
C ASN A 54 -6.25 -19.31 1.91
N HIS A 55 -5.89 -19.13 0.65
CA HIS A 55 -6.86 -19.07 -0.44
C HIS A 55 -7.31 -20.49 -0.84
N PHE A 56 -8.63 -20.73 -0.94
CA PHE A 56 -9.19 -22.06 -1.21
C PHE A 56 -9.80 -22.20 -2.61
N ASN A 57 -10.17 -21.08 -3.23
CA ASN A 57 -10.77 -21.03 -4.56
C ASN A 57 -10.10 -19.97 -5.43
N TYR A 58 -8.77 -20.10 -5.63
CA TYR A 58 -8.06 -19.29 -6.62
C TYR A 58 -8.86 -19.35 -7.95
N GLY A 59 -9.44 -18.21 -8.36
CA GLY A 59 -10.28 -18.04 -9.55
C GLY A 59 -11.79 -17.92 -9.40
N GLY A 60 -12.28 -17.73 -8.18
CA GLY A 60 -13.68 -17.38 -7.94
C GLY A 60 -14.64 -18.39 -8.59
N THR A 61 -15.73 -17.90 -9.19
CA THR A 61 -16.69 -18.75 -9.92
C THR A 61 -16.20 -19.21 -11.30
N ILE A 62 -15.00 -18.80 -11.73
CA ILE A 62 -14.50 -18.94 -13.10
C ILE A 62 -13.58 -20.17 -13.23
N ALA A 63 -12.91 -20.58 -12.15
CA ALA A 63 -11.97 -21.71 -12.14
C ALA A 63 -12.47 -22.91 -11.31
N LYS A 64 -11.89 -24.09 -11.57
CA LYS A 64 -12.10 -25.26 -10.70
C LYS A 64 -11.35 -25.05 -9.37
N PRO A 65 -11.93 -25.42 -8.22
CA PRO A 65 -11.22 -25.36 -6.94
C PRO A 65 -9.91 -26.16 -7.03
N GLN A 66 -8.80 -25.48 -6.73
CA GLN A 66 -7.45 -26.09 -6.72
C GLN A 66 -7.26 -26.95 -5.46
N SER A 67 -7.91 -26.57 -4.36
CA SER A 67 -7.83 -27.23 -3.04
C SER A 67 -9.14 -27.96 -2.70
N ASP A 68 -9.07 -29.18 -2.18
CA ASP A 68 -10.25 -29.89 -1.66
C ASP A 68 -10.57 -29.43 -0.23
N TRP A 69 -11.59 -28.58 -0.09
CA TRP A 69 -12.10 -28.11 1.19
C TRP A 69 -12.39 -29.25 2.19
N SER A 70 -12.80 -30.42 1.70
CA SER A 70 -13.13 -31.56 2.57
C SER A 70 -11.91 -32.09 3.34
N ILE A 71 -10.71 -31.81 2.84
CA ILE A 71 -9.42 -32.22 3.39
C ILE A 71 -8.73 -31.02 4.05
N TYR A 72 -8.63 -29.90 3.34
CA TYR A 72 -7.83 -28.73 3.73
C TYR A 72 -8.65 -27.58 4.32
N GLY A 73 -9.97 -27.70 4.41
CA GLY A 73 -10.85 -26.62 4.87
C GLY A 73 -10.44 -26.04 6.22
N PHE A 74 -10.78 -24.78 6.46
CA PHE A 74 -10.40 -24.05 7.66
C PHE A 74 -10.75 -24.80 8.96
N GLY A 75 -9.77 -24.95 9.86
CA GLY A 75 -9.92 -25.71 11.11
C GLY A 75 -9.85 -27.25 10.98
N THR A 76 -9.63 -27.79 9.78
CA THR A 76 -9.34 -29.23 9.61
C THR A 76 -7.93 -29.59 10.08
N GLU A 77 -7.66 -30.89 10.24
CA GLU A 77 -6.33 -31.36 10.63
C GLU A 77 -5.26 -31.02 9.57
N ALA A 78 -5.59 -31.10 8.27
CA ALA A 78 -4.62 -30.78 7.23
C ALA A 78 -4.28 -29.29 7.22
N TYR A 79 -5.29 -28.42 7.34
CA TYR A 79 -5.10 -26.98 7.53
C TYR A 79 -4.17 -26.68 8.71
N ASN A 80 -4.43 -27.29 9.86
CA ASN A 80 -3.63 -27.05 11.07
C ASN A 80 -2.17 -27.48 10.90
N ARG A 81 -1.86 -28.51 10.08
CA ARG A 81 -0.48 -28.88 9.75
C ARG A 81 0.21 -27.83 8.88
N VAL A 82 -0.49 -27.26 7.89
CA VAL A 82 0.04 -26.18 7.04
C VAL A 82 0.32 -24.94 7.88
N LEU A 83 -0.67 -24.47 8.64
CA LEU A 83 -0.54 -23.30 9.53
C LEU A 83 0.62 -23.48 10.52
N LYS A 84 0.69 -24.64 11.17
CA LYS A 84 1.77 -24.92 12.12
C LYS A 84 3.14 -24.91 11.47
N THR A 85 3.28 -25.49 10.27
CA THR A 85 4.55 -25.47 9.53
C THR A 85 4.97 -24.04 9.19
N ALA A 86 4.02 -23.21 8.75
CA ALA A 86 4.27 -21.80 8.44
C ALA A 86 4.75 -21.02 9.69
N LEU A 87 4.07 -21.22 10.82
CA LEU A 87 4.43 -20.61 12.10
C LEU A 87 5.82 -21.05 12.61
N GLU A 88 6.14 -22.34 12.50
CA GLU A 88 7.45 -22.88 12.87
C GLU A 88 8.56 -22.28 11.98
N ALA A 89 8.34 -22.21 10.67
CA ALA A 89 9.29 -21.58 9.75
C ALA A 89 9.47 -20.08 10.03
N ALA A 90 8.38 -19.35 10.32
CA ALA A 90 8.43 -17.94 10.68
C ALA A 90 9.21 -17.73 12.00
N LYS A 91 8.97 -18.59 13.00
CA LYS A 91 9.73 -18.60 14.26
C LYS A 91 11.22 -18.81 14.03
N ASP A 92 11.58 -19.83 13.26
CA ASP A 92 12.98 -20.17 12.97
C ASP A 92 13.70 -19.05 12.21
N CYS A 93 12.95 -18.24 11.45
CA CYS A 93 13.46 -17.10 10.71
C CYS A 93 13.33 -15.75 11.45
N ASN A 94 12.79 -15.73 12.67
CA ASN A 94 12.49 -14.51 13.43
C ASN A 94 11.61 -13.51 12.64
N LEU A 95 10.61 -14.04 11.92
CA LEU A 95 9.59 -13.27 11.23
C LEU A 95 8.35 -13.10 12.11
N PHE A 96 7.70 -11.94 12.02
CA PHE A 96 6.36 -11.79 12.54
C PHE A 96 5.35 -12.59 11.72
N PHE A 97 4.25 -12.98 12.35
CA PHE A 97 3.19 -13.75 11.70
C PHE A 97 1.84 -13.12 12.00
N ASP A 98 1.11 -12.75 10.95
CA ASP A 98 -0.26 -12.27 11.05
C ASP A 98 -1.19 -13.37 10.56
N LEU A 99 -2.25 -13.65 11.34
CA LEU A 99 -3.18 -14.74 11.07
C LEU A 99 -4.55 -14.19 10.69
N ALA A 100 -5.06 -14.58 9.51
CA ALA A 100 -6.42 -14.30 9.11
C ALA A 100 -7.45 -14.98 10.05
N MET A 101 -8.51 -14.24 10.42
CA MET A 101 -9.59 -14.72 11.30
C MET A 101 -10.45 -15.84 10.71
N GLY A 102 -10.39 -15.99 9.40
CA GLY A 102 -11.14 -16.96 8.61
C GLY A 102 -10.39 -17.31 7.33
N PRO A 103 -10.95 -18.20 6.49
CA PRO A 103 -10.41 -18.49 5.16
C PRO A 103 -10.64 -17.33 4.18
N GLU A 104 -9.87 -17.28 3.09
CA GLU A 104 -9.93 -16.23 2.05
C GLU A 104 -9.77 -14.83 2.67
N SER A 105 -10.79 -13.99 2.65
CA SER A 105 -10.76 -12.62 3.19
C SER A 105 -11.13 -12.54 4.70
N GLY A 106 -11.28 -13.68 5.37
CA GLY A 106 -11.35 -13.72 6.84
C GLY A 106 -12.73 -13.57 7.49
N GLN A 107 -13.79 -13.28 6.72
CA GLN A 107 -15.11 -12.89 7.25
C GLN A 107 -16.01 -14.04 7.73
N GLY A 108 -15.51 -15.26 7.87
CA GLY A 108 -16.38 -16.40 8.15
C GLY A 108 -15.70 -17.63 8.68
N VAL A 109 -16.50 -18.54 9.24
CA VAL A 109 -16.05 -19.85 9.71
C VAL A 109 -17.04 -20.95 9.31
N PRO A 110 -16.62 -22.22 9.25
CA PRO A 110 -17.55 -23.35 9.22
C PRO A 110 -18.48 -23.33 10.43
N ALA A 111 -19.78 -23.39 10.16
CA ALA A 111 -20.82 -23.37 11.18
C ALA A 111 -21.95 -24.35 10.85
N GLU A 112 -22.64 -24.84 11.89
CA GLU A 112 -23.89 -25.56 11.73
C GLU A 112 -24.98 -24.59 11.25
N ILE A 113 -25.79 -25.00 10.27
CA ILE A 113 -26.92 -24.19 9.79
C ILE A 113 -28.09 -24.46 10.75
N ASP A 114 -28.22 -23.68 11.81
CA ASP A 114 -29.42 -23.69 12.63
C ASP A 114 -30.00 -22.29 12.85
N ASN A 115 -31.34 -22.26 12.84
CA ASN A 115 -32.30 -21.19 13.04
C ASN A 115 -32.56 -20.16 11.93
N ARG A 116 -33.80 -20.20 11.43
CA ARG A 116 -34.48 -19.14 10.69
C ARG A 116 -35.21 -18.26 11.71
N GLU A 117 -34.65 -17.11 12.02
CA GLU A 117 -35.42 -16.08 12.70
C GLU A 117 -36.05 -15.14 11.66
N THR A 118 -37.26 -14.65 11.92
CA THR A 118 -37.98 -13.73 11.03
C THR A 118 -38.36 -12.47 11.82
N LEU A 119 -37.81 -11.33 11.46
CA LEU A 119 -38.47 -10.06 11.74
C LEU A 119 -39.65 -9.92 10.79
N VAL A 120 -40.73 -9.30 11.24
CA VAL A 120 -41.78 -8.79 10.37
C VAL A 120 -41.95 -7.32 10.74
N SER A 121 -41.73 -6.43 9.79
CA SER A 121 -42.14 -5.03 9.89
C SER A 121 -43.08 -4.76 8.73
N VAL A 122 -44.28 -4.26 9.01
CA VAL A 122 -45.26 -3.91 7.97
C VAL A 122 -45.53 -2.42 8.00
N THR A 123 -45.28 -1.78 6.86
CA THR A 123 -45.48 -0.35 6.65
C THR A 123 -46.49 -0.16 5.52
N THR A 124 -47.40 0.80 5.68
CA THR A 124 -48.34 1.19 4.63
C THR A 124 -48.09 2.61 4.21
N ALA A 125 -48.23 2.93 2.91
CA ALA A 125 -48.10 4.30 2.41
C ALA A 125 -48.94 4.55 1.15
N THR A 126 -49.12 5.83 0.83
CA THR A 126 -49.71 6.30 -0.42
C THR A 126 -48.61 6.58 -1.44
N ILE A 127 -48.68 5.94 -2.61
CA ILE A 127 -47.79 6.19 -3.76
C ILE A 127 -48.31 7.42 -4.53
N LEU A 128 -47.45 8.43 -4.61
CA LEU A 128 -47.62 9.64 -5.42
C LEU A 128 -47.28 9.39 -6.90
N ASN A 129 -46.17 8.69 -7.15
CA ASN A 129 -45.63 8.41 -8.49
C ASN A 129 -44.74 7.15 -8.47
N SER A 130 -44.63 6.46 -9.60
CA SER A 130 -43.67 5.37 -9.85
C SER A 130 -42.94 5.57 -11.19
N THR A 131 -41.62 5.42 -11.22
CA THR A 131 -40.79 5.53 -12.44
C THR A 131 -39.91 4.29 -12.61
N SER A 132 -39.90 3.67 -13.79
CA SER A 132 -38.96 2.57 -14.10
C SER A 132 -37.68 3.12 -14.72
N ILE A 133 -36.53 2.74 -14.16
CA ILE A 133 -35.21 3.20 -14.56
C ILE A 133 -34.37 2.00 -15.03
N SER A 134 -33.58 2.21 -16.07
CA SER A 134 -32.60 1.25 -16.60
C SER A 134 -31.25 1.94 -16.74
N ILE A 135 -30.27 1.52 -15.93
CA ILE A 135 -28.90 2.05 -15.96
C ILE A 135 -27.90 0.96 -16.36
N PRO A 136 -26.85 1.27 -17.13
CA PRO A 136 -25.80 0.31 -17.43
C PRO A 136 -25.08 -0.15 -16.15
N LYS A 137 -24.87 -1.45 -16.02
CA LYS A 137 -24.15 -2.05 -14.91
C LYS A 137 -22.66 -2.21 -15.25
N PHE A 138 -21.80 -1.66 -14.41
CA PHE A 138 -20.35 -1.79 -14.53
C PHE A 138 -19.77 -2.56 -13.33
N ILE A 139 -18.90 -3.52 -13.61
CA ILE A 139 -17.96 -4.09 -12.62
C ILE A 139 -16.58 -3.81 -13.16
N VAL A 140 -15.77 -3.05 -12.40
CA VAL A 140 -14.37 -2.73 -12.67
C VAL A 140 -14.04 -2.63 -14.17
N GLY A 141 -14.55 -1.58 -14.82
CA GLY A 141 -14.25 -1.28 -16.23
C GLY A 141 -14.94 -2.16 -17.29
N ILE A 142 -15.74 -3.17 -16.90
CA ILE A 142 -16.47 -4.05 -17.83
C ILE A 142 -17.98 -3.84 -17.68
N GLN A 143 -18.66 -3.55 -18.80
CA GLN A 143 -20.11 -3.48 -18.87
C GLN A 143 -20.70 -4.90 -18.95
N ILE A 144 -21.48 -5.29 -17.94
CA ILE A 144 -22.01 -6.66 -17.82
C ILE A 144 -23.53 -6.76 -17.96
N GLY A 145 -24.24 -5.65 -18.16
CA GLY A 145 -25.69 -5.64 -18.37
C GLY A 145 -26.35 -4.30 -18.02
N PHE A 146 -27.64 -4.36 -17.67
CA PHE A 146 -28.42 -3.23 -17.15
C PHE A 146 -28.99 -3.58 -15.78
N GLU A 147 -28.95 -2.63 -14.85
CA GLU A 147 -29.76 -2.65 -13.64
C GLU A 147 -31.11 -2.01 -13.94
N ASN A 148 -32.17 -2.77 -13.71
CA ASN A 148 -33.54 -2.32 -13.88
C ASN A 148 -34.22 -2.29 -12.52
N TYR A 149 -34.75 -1.13 -12.15
CA TYR A 149 -35.46 -0.93 -10.90
C TYR A 149 -36.61 0.06 -11.07
N THR A 150 -37.56 0.03 -10.15
CA THR A 150 -38.67 0.99 -10.09
C THR A 150 -38.53 1.85 -8.85
N GLU A 151 -38.55 3.16 -9.01
CA GLU A 151 -38.60 4.13 -7.91
C GLU A 151 -40.04 4.50 -7.63
N HIS A 152 -40.46 4.40 -6.37
CA HIS A 152 -41.76 4.87 -5.85
C HIS A 152 -41.55 6.07 -4.95
N TYR A 153 -42.33 7.12 -5.22
CA TYR A 153 -42.41 8.30 -4.36
C TYR A 153 -43.69 8.21 -3.53
N VAL A 154 -43.58 8.29 -2.21
CA VAL A 154 -44.69 8.22 -1.27
C VAL A 154 -44.87 9.54 -0.52
N GLU A 155 -46.09 9.82 -0.05
CA GLU A 155 -46.35 10.96 0.83
C GLU A 155 -45.86 10.64 2.25
N ALA A 156 -44.94 11.43 2.81
CA ALA A 156 -44.27 11.16 4.08
C ALA A 156 -45.27 10.97 5.25
N ASP A 157 -46.29 11.83 5.33
CA ASP A 157 -47.34 11.78 6.35
C ASP A 157 -48.28 10.58 6.21
N SER A 158 -48.29 9.91 5.06
CA SER A 158 -49.10 8.70 4.81
C SER A 158 -48.45 7.41 5.30
N ILE A 159 -47.19 7.47 5.72
CA ILE A 159 -46.41 6.28 6.13
C ILE A 159 -46.82 5.87 7.54
N HIS A 160 -47.31 4.64 7.69
CA HIS A 160 -47.76 4.09 8.98
C HIS A 160 -47.20 2.70 9.25
N ASP A 161 -46.66 2.49 10.46
CA ASP A 161 -46.30 1.18 10.97
C ASP A 161 -47.55 0.43 11.46
N VAL A 162 -47.89 -0.65 10.76
CA VAL A 162 -49.02 -1.52 11.09
C VAL A 162 -48.58 -2.92 11.52
N THR A 163 -47.31 -3.09 11.86
CA THR A 163 -46.72 -4.38 12.27
C THR A 163 -47.51 -5.03 13.41
N ARG A 164 -47.99 -4.22 14.36
CA ARG A 164 -48.80 -4.70 15.50
C ARG A 164 -50.19 -5.23 15.11
N LEU A 165 -50.64 -4.98 13.89
CA LEU A 165 -51.90 -5.49 13.35
C LEU A 165 -51.71 -6.84 12.63
N VAL A 166 -50.47 -7.32 12.49
CA VAL A 166 -50.18 -8.64 11.91
C VAL A 166 -50.43 -9.70 12.98
N ASN A 167 -51.31 -10.65 12.67
CA ASN A 167 -51.62 -11.78 13.52
C ASN A 167 -50.44 -12.78 13.57
N LEU A 168 -50.44 -13.66 14.58
CA LEU A 168 -49.42 -14.71 14.74
C LEU A 168 -49.37 -15.70 13.56
N ASP A 169 -50.44 -15.80 12.78
CA ASP A 169 -50.52 -16.60 11.55
C ASP A 169 -50.05 -15.85 10.29
N GLY A 170 -49.60 -14.60 10.44
CA GLY A 170 -49.13 -13.73 9.36
C GLY A 170 -50.24 -12.95 8.65
N ALA A 171 -51.51 -13.09 9.06
CA ALA A 171 -52.60 -12.34 8.44
C ALA A 171 -52.61 -10.86 8.84
N LEU A 172 -52.89 -9.98 7.87
CA LEU A 172 -53.05 -8.53 8.06
C LEU A 172 -54.39 -8.10 7.46
N SER A 173 -55.13 -7.25 8.17
CA SER A 173 -56.37 -6.64 7.68
C SER A 173 -56.25 -5.12 7.78
N LEU A 174 -56.44 -4.43 6.65
CA LEU A 174 -56.35 -2.98 6.53
C LEU A 174 -57.48 -2.45 5.65
N ASP A 175 -57.98 -1.27 5.99
CA ASP A 175 -58.97 -0.54 5.21
C ASP A 175 -58.30 0.68 4.54
N PHE A 176 -58.46 0.81 3.22
CA PHE A 176 -57.93 1.96 2.47
C PHE A 176 -59.06 2.93 2.09
N PRO A 177 -58.90 4.24 2.34
CA PRO A 177 -59.93 5.22 2.00
C PRO A 177 -60.08 5.36 0.48
N ILE A 178 -61.30 5.25 -0.03
CA ILE A 178 -61.59 5.51 -1.45
C ILE A 178 -61.68 7.03 -1.64
N SER A 179 -60.66 7.65 -2.23
CA SER A 179 -60.66 9.09 -2.51
C SER A 179 -61.62 9.42 -3.68
N GLY A 180 -62.64 10.23 -3.40
CA GLY A 180 -63.77 10.49 -4.30
C GLY A 180 -63.53 11.45 -5.47
N THR A 181 -62.30 11.85 -5.80
CA THR A 181 -62.04 12.81 -6.88
C THR A 181 -60.70 12.59 -7.58
N GLY A 182 -60.76 12.07 -8.81
CA GLY A 182 -59.85 12.41 -9.93
C GLY A 182 -58.39 11.94 -9.91
N ASN A 183 -57.75 11.83 -8.75
CA ASN A 183 -56.38 11.31 -8.63
C ASN A 183 -56.44 9.85 -8.16
N SER A 184 -55.97 8.92 -8.99
CA SER A 184 -55.84 7.51 -8.64
C SER A 184 -54.73 7.32 -7.59
N THR A 185 -55.06 7.56 -6.32
CA THR A 185 -54.21 7.28 -5.17
C THR A 185 -53.96 5.78 -5.08
N ARG A 186 -52.71 5.34 -5.23
CA ARG A 186 -52.32 3.94 -5.10
C ARG A 186 -51.76 3.70 -3.71
N HIS A 187 -52.25 2.70 -2.99
CA HIS A 187 -51.68 2.32 -1.68
C HIS A 187 -50.69 1.17 -1.83
N VAL A 188 -49.69 1.13 -0.95
CA VAL A 188 -48.72 0.04 -0.85
C VAL A 188 -48.67 -0.50 0.57
N VAL A 189 -48.57 -1.82 0.69
CA VAL A 189 -48.20 -2.52 1.93
C VAL A 189 -46.80 -3.08 1.70
N TYR A 190 -45.82 -2.61 2.47
CA TYR A 190 -44.44 -3.04 2.45
C TYR A 190 -44.18 -3.92 3.67
N ALA A 191 -43.83 -5.19 3.46
CA ALA A 191 -43.49 -6.11 4.53
C ALA A 191 -42.01 -6.49 4.45
N ALA A 192 -41.26 -6.22 5.51
CA ALA A 192 -39.85 -6.55 5.62
C ALA A 192 -39.66 -7.80 6.49
N TYR A 193 -38.91 -8.76 5.94
CA TYR A 193 -38.46 -9.95 6.63
C TYR A 193 -36.96 -10.04 6.50
N TYR A 194 -36.26 -10.41 7.58
CA TYR A 194 -34.88 -10.86 7.43
C TYR A 194 -34.83 -12.39 7.35
N GLN A 195 -33.80 -12.86 6.67
CA GLN A 195 -33.41 -14.25 6.60
C GLN A 195 -31.89 -14.28 6.71
N LEU A 196 -31.32 -15.43 7.09
CA LEU A 196 -29.88 -15.61 6.97
C LEU A 196 -29.47 -15.42 5.51
N SER A 197 -28.44 -14.61 5.26
CA SER A 197 -27.94 -14.34 3.90
C SER A 197 -27.49 -15.62 3.20
N GLY A 198 -27.03 -16.62 3.99
CA GLY A 198 -26.37 -17.80 3.46
C GLY A 198 -25.06 -17.47 2.74
N ALA A 199 -24.55 -16.24 2.93
CA ALA A 199 -23.31 -15.78 2.33
C ALA A 199 -22.16 -16.66 2.79
N ARG A 200 -21.30 -17.02 1.85
CA ARG A 200 -20.18 -17.93 2.07
C ARG A 200 -18.90 -17.26 1.64
N ALA A 201 -17.92 -17.25 2.52
CA ALA A 201 -16.54 -16.95 2.16
C ALA A 201 -15.96 -18.09 1.31
N CYS A 202 -16.32 -19.34 1.63
CA CYS A 202 -15.88 -20.52 0.87
C CYS A 202 -17.03 -21.50 0.62
N ILE A 203 -17.03 -22.08 -0.59
CA ILE A 203 -17.97 -23.13 -0.99
C ILE A 203 -17.65 -24.48 -0.31
N PRO A 204 -18.65 -25.36 -0.12
CA PRO A 204 -18.43 -26.66 0.51
C PRO A 204 -17.62 -27.61 -0.37
N GLY A 205 -17.05 -28.64 0.26
CA GLY A 205 -16.46 -29.77 -0.45
C GLY A 205 -17.49 -30.54 -1.28
N ARG A 206 -17.04 -31.43 -2.18
CA ARG A 206 -17.94 -32.14 -3.13
C ARG A 206 -19.05 -32.96 -2.45
N LYS A 207 -18.81 -33.47 -1.24
CA LYS A 207 -19.73 -34.29 -0.44
C LYS A 207 -19.51 -34.05 1.07
N PRO A 208 -19.98 -32.93 1.63
CA PRO A 208 -19.72 -32.62 3.04
C PRO A 208 -20.37 -33.68 3.93
N GLN A 209 -19.59 -34.25 4.87
CA GLN A 209 -20.08 -35.24 5.85
C GLN A 209 -20.36 -34.60 7.21
N ASN A 210 -19.85 -33.39 7.45
CA ASN A 210 -20.02 -32.62 8.67
C ASN A 210 -19.94 -31.12 8.36
N PHE A 211 -20.18 -30.28 9.37
CA PHE A 211 -20.22 -28.83 9.19
C PHE A 211 -18.85 -28.24 8.80
N LEU A 212 -17.71 -28.80 9.26
CA LEU A 212 -16.36 -28.36 8.86
C LEU A 212 -16.13 -28.51 7.35
N GLN A 213 -16.68 -29.55 6.75
CA GLN A 213 -16.59 -29.80 5.31
C GLN A 213 -17.62 -29.00 4.50
N ASN A 214 -18.56 -28.34 5.17
CA ASN A 214 -19.67 -27.64 4.55
C ASN A 214 -19.36 -26.17 4.25
N GLY A 215 -18.11 -25.85 3.89
CA GLY A 215 -17.66 -24.51 3.54
C GLY A 215 -17.58 -23.57 4.75
N SER A 216 -17.44 -22.27 4.48
CA SER A 216 -17.37 -21.22 5.49
C SER A 216 -18.50 -20.21 5.28
N PHE A 217 -19.21 -19.86 6.35
CA PHE A 217 -20.31 -18.90 6.34
C PHE A 217 -19.88 -17.57 6.95
N ALA A 218 -20.34 -16.47 6.36
CA ALA A 218 -20.11 -15.16 6.93
C ALA A 218 -20.74 -15.05 8.32
N ALA A 219 -19.97 -14.56 9.30
CA ALA A 219 -20.49 -14.27 10.63
C ALA A 219 -21.36 -13.00 10.62
N ASP A 220 -22.17 -12.82 11.65
CA ASP A 220 -22.87 -11.55 11.87
C ASP A 220 -21.88 -10.49 12.40
N HIS A 221 -21.35 -9.65 11.51
CA HIS A 221 -20.40 -8.58 11.84
C HIS A 221 -21.05 -7.41 12.60
N PHE A 222 -22.35 -7.49 12.87
CA PHE A 222 -23.09 -6.48 13.63
C PHE A 222 -23.49 -7.00 15.02
N SER A 223 -22.92 -8.10 15.51
CA SER A 223 -23.23 -8.59 16.85
C SER A 223 -22.04 -9.23 17.58
N PRO A 224 -21.99 -9.13 18.93
CA PRO A 224 -21.07 -9.91 19.75
C PRO A 224 -21.26 -11.42 19.60
N GLU A 225 -22.48 -11.88 19.31
CA GLU A 225 -22.76 -13.28 19.04
C GLU A 225 -22.04 -13.76 17.77
N GLY A 226 -22.02 -12.96 16.70
CA GLY A 226 -21.24 -13.25 15.50
C GLY A 226 -19.73 -13.30 15.78
N ALA A 227 -19.20 -12.34 16.54
CA ALA A 227 -17.79 -12.34 16.98
C ALA A 227 -17.46 -13.60 17.80
N LYS A 228 -18.38 -14.02 18.67
CA LYS A 228 -18.23 -15.24 19.47
C LYS A 228 -18.19 -16.50 18.61
N VAL A 229 -19.00 -16.59 17.55
CA VAL A 229 -18.98 -17.74 16.62
C VAL A 229 -17.59 -17.89 15.99
N THR A 230 -17.00 -16.81 15.49
CA THR A 230 -15.64 -16.81 14.92
C THR A 230 -14.59 -17.20 15.96
N THR A 231 -14.59 -16.55 17.12
CA THR A 231 -13.56 -16.78 18.16
C THR A 231 -13.65 -18.16 18.80
N ASP A 232 -14.86 -18.67 19.09
CA ASP A 232 -15.06 -20.03 19.58
C ASP A 232 -14.56 -21.07 18.57
N PHE A 233 -14.81 -20.82 17.27
CA PHE A 233 -14.32 -21.69 16.21
C PHE A 233 -12.79 -21.71 16.19
N LEU A 234 -12.14 -20.55 16.21
CA LEU A 234 -10.69 -20.43 16.22
C LEU A 234 -10.09 -21.16 17.43
N GLU A 235 -10.60 -20.93 18.64
CA GLU A 235 -10.14 -21.60 19.86
C GLU A 235 -10.29 -23.13 19.80
N LYS A 236 -11.40 -23.62 19.22
CA LYS A 236 -11.72 -25.05 19.22
C LYS A 236 -11.03 -25.83 18.10
N TYR A 237 -10.78 -25.20 16.94
CA TYR A 237 -10.37 -25.91 15.74
C TYR A 237 -9.07 -25.40 15.09
N VAL A 238 -8.64 -24.16 15.35
CA VAL A 238 -7.46 -23.55 14.71
C VAL A 238 -6.31 -23.38 15.70
N LEU A 239 -6.58 -22.80 16.87
CA LEU A 239 -5.60 -22.51 17.93
C LEU A 239 -5.27 -23.73 18.79
N VAL A 240 -5.16 -24.89 18.14
CA VAL A 240 -4.94 -26.20 18.76
C VAL A 240 -3.53 -26.72 18.48
N ASN A 241 -3.12 -27.82 19.10
CA ASN A 241 -1.89 -28.56 18.77
C ASN A 241 -0.57 -27.73 18.78
N GLY A 242 -0.48 -26.70 19.62
CA GLY A 242 0.70 -25.83 19.75
C GLY A 242 0.62 -24.51 18.97
N VAL A 243 -0.42 -24.31 18.14
CA VAL A 243 -0.58 -23.10 17.31
C VAL A 243 -0.73 -21.84 18.17
N ARG A 244 -1.50 -21.92 19.28
CA ARG A 244 -1.70 -20.79 20.19
C ARG A 244 -0.38 -20.35 20.84
N GLU A 245 0.46 -21.32 21.23
CA GLU A 245 1.76 -21.07 21.83
C GLU A 245 2.72 -20.45 20.81
N LEU A 246 2.76 -20.97 19.58
CA LEU A 246 3.57 -20.40 18.50
C LEU A 246 3.13 -18.96 18.19
N LEU A 247 1.83 -18.69 18.07
CA LEU A 247 1.32 -17.34 17.87
C LEU A 247 1.64 -16.40 19.03
N ARG A 248 1.68 -16.88 20.28
CA ARG A 248 2.16 -16.06 21.41
C ARG A 248 3.63 -15.64 21.27
N GLU A 249 4.44 -16.41 20.56
CA GLU A 249 5.87 -16.16 20.36
C GLU A 249 6.16 -15.34 19.10
N THR A 250 5.47 -15.60 17.99
CA THR A 250 5.73 -14.99 16.67
C THR A 250 4.63 -14.06 16.17
N GLY A 251 3.41 -14.22 16.70
CA GLY A 251 2.22 -13.53 16.24
C GLY A 251 2.29 -12.03 16.50
N LYS A 252 1.95 -11.22 15.50
CA LYS A 252 1.86 -9.76 15.65
C LYS A 252 0.40 -9.32 15.66
N TYR A 253 -0.38 -9.69 14.64
CA TYR A 253 -1.81 -9.38 14.52
C TYR A 253 -2.66 -10.62 14.24
N ILE A 254 -3.92 -10.51 14.60
CA ILE A 254 -5.00 -11.24 13.92
C ILE A 254 -5.69 -10.24 13.00
N TRP A 255 -5.97 -10.65 11.78
CA TRP A 255 -6.41 -9.77 10.71
C TRP A 255 -7.69 -10.26 10.04
N GLU A 256 -8.48 -9.30 9.55
CA GLU A 256 -9.65 -9.49 8.69
C GLU A 256 -9.46 -8.55 7.49
N ASP A 257 -9.62 -9.08 6.29
CA ASP A 257 -9.51 -8.32 5.05
C ASP A 257 -10.76 -7.43 4.87
N SER A 258 -10.80 -6.62 3.81
CA SER A 258 -11.97 -5.82 3.45
C SER A 258 -13.24 -6.66 3.42
N VAL A 259 -14.28 -6.24 4.18
CA VAL A 259 -15.51 -7.04 4.36
C VAL A 259 -16.38 -7.06 3.10
N GLU A 260 -16.45 -8.22 2.43
CA GLU A 260 -17.19 -8.43 1.16
C GLU A 260 -18.45 -9.30 1.30
N VAL A 261 -19.23 -9.14 2.38
CA VAL A 261 -20.44 -9.97 2.60
C VAL A 261 -21.62 -9.46 1.74
N PRO A 262 -22.11 -10.21 0.73
CA PRO A 262 -23.18 -9.73 -0.13
C PRO A 262 -24.51 -9.62 0.62
N SER A 263 -25.12 -8.43 0.57
CA SER A 263 -26.50 -8.20 1.01
C SER A 263 -27.09 -6.96 0.31
N ALA A 264 -28.42 -6.97 0.12
CA ALA A 264 -29.19 -5.80 -0.33
C ALA A 264 -29.34 -4.75 0.76
N LEU A 265 -29.49 -5.23 1.99
CA LEU A 265 -29.71 -4.47 3.21
C LEU A 265 -29.17 -5.29 4.37
N TYR A 266 -28.27 -4.72 5.16
CA TYR A 266 -27.75 -5.42 6.32
C TYR A 266 -28.74 -5.42 7.48
N TRP A 267 -28.79 -6.52 8.23
CA TRP A 267 -29.67 -6.61 9.39
C TRP A 267 -29.12 -7.60 10.42
N THR A 268 -29.37 -7.30 11.69
CA THR A 268 -29.10 -8.20 12.83
C THR A 268 -30.27 -8.10 13.83
N PRO A 269 -30.60 -9.15 14.60
CA PRO A 269 -31.70 -9.12 15.57
C PRO A 269 -31.65 -7.94 16.55
N GLN A 270 -30.45 -7.47 16.92
CA GLN A 270 -30.29 -6.35 17.86
C GLN A 270 -30.54 -4.96 17.24
N LEU A 271 -30.68 -4.85 15.92
CA LEU A 271 -30.72 -3.57 15.20
C LEU A 271 -31.90 -2.71 15.64
N SER A 272 -33.12 -3.25 15.61
CA SER A 272 -34.33 -2.49 15.97
C SER A 272 -34.25 -1.91 17.39
N LYS A 273 -33.80 -2.70 18.36
CA LYS A 273 -33.62 -2.27 19.75
C LYS A 273 -32.53 -1.19 19.88
N THR A 274 -31.41 -1.37 19.20
CA THR A 274 -30.28 -0.44 19.24
C THR A 274 -30.66 0.89 18.58
N PHE A 275 -31.32 0.83 17.42
CA PHE A 275 -31.85 1.98 16.70
C PHE A 275 -32.81 2.79 17.60
N LYS A 276 -33.79 2.12 18.21
CA LYS A 276 -34.74 2.77 19.12
C LYS A 276 -34.05 3.43 20.31
N SER A 277 -33.01 2.81 20.85
CA SER A 277 -32.23 3.35 21.96
C SER A 277 -31.38 4.56 21.56
N MET A 278 -30.85 4.60 20.34
CA MET A 278 -30.01 5.71 19.86
C MET A 278 -30.84 6.91 19.42
N HIS A 279 -31.97 6.65 18.75
CA HIS A 279 -32.69 7.68 17.99
C HIS A 279 -34.08 8.01 18.55
N ASN A 280 -34.56 7.25 19.55
CA ASN A 280 -35.83 7.46 20.25
C ASN A 280 -37.10 7.24 19.39
N TYR A 281 -37.00 6.64 18.20
CA TYR A 281 -38.13 6.20 17.37
C TYR A 281 -37.89 4.80 16.76
N ASP A 282 -38.94 4.15 16.30
CA ASP A 282 -38.87 2.76 15.79
C ASP A 282 -38.51 2.74 14.31
N VAL A 283 -37.57 1.86 13.92
CA VAL A 283 -37.13 1.69 12.53
C VAL A 283 -38.22 1.15 11.60
N GLY A 284 -39.18 0.40 12.16
CA GLY A 284 -40.18 -0.35 11.39
C GLY A 284 -41.12 0.55 10.59
N GLY A 285 -41.50 1.70 11.13
CA GLY A 285 -42.42 2.63 10.48
C GLY A 285 -41.89 3.29 9.21
N LYS A 286 -40.60 3.16 8.90
CA LYS A 286 -39.98 3.77 7.71
C LYS A 286 -39.07 2.81 6.96
N ILE A 287 -39.13 1.50 7.25
CA ILE A 287 -38.16 0.51 6.74
C ILE A 287 -38.08 0.44 5.21
N MET A 288 -39.17 0.77 4.50
CA MET A 288 -39.20 0.84 3.03
C MET A 288 -38.17 1.83 2.46
N LEU A 289 -37.84 2.90 3.18
CA LEU A 289 -36.86 3.91 2.78
C LEU A 289 -35.41 3.39 2.78
N LEU A 290 -35.16 2.20 3.37
CA LEU A 290 -33.84 1.57 3.36
C LEU A 290 -33.56 0.75 2.09
N SER A 291 -34.52 0.68 1.16
CA SER A 291 -34.49 -0.18 -0.03
C SER A 291 -33.39 0.13 -1.07
N TYR A 292 -32.57 1.16 -0.86
CA TYR A 292 -31.49 1.52 -1.77
C TYR A 292 -30.22 1.98 -1.03
N GLY A 293 -29.05 1.59 -1.55
CA GLY A 293 -27.75 2.08 -1.09
C GLY A 293 -27.36 1.68 0.35
N ASN A 294 -27.92 0.60 0.90
CA ASN A 294 -27.67 0.14 2.28
C ASN A 294 -27.13 -1.30 2.35
N GLY A 295 -26.61 -1.81 1.24
CA GLY A 295 -25.96 -3.10 1.11
C GLY A 295 -24.67 -2.98 0.31
N LEU A 296 -23.97 -4.11 0.08
CA LEU A 296 -22.87 -4.17 -0.88
C LEU A 296 -23.45 -4.00 -2.30
N GLN A 297 -22.76 -3.35 -3.23
CA GLN A 297 -23.35 -2.98 -4.55
C GLN A 297 -23.24 -4.09 -5.63
N PHE A 298 -22.59 -5.21 -5.35
CA PHE A 298 -22.43 -6.29 -6.34
C PHE A 298 -23.70 -7.15 -6.47
N ASN A 299 -24.55 -6.83 -7.44
CA ASN A 299 -25.71 -7.67 -7.85
C ASN A 299 -26.79 -7.87 -6.78
N THR A 300 -26.78 -7.07 -5.73
CA THR A 300 -27.59 -7.30 -4.52
C THR A 300 -28.70 -6.28 -4.31
N GLU A 301 -28.98 -5.36 -5.24
CA GLU A 301 -29.98 -4.31 -5.02
C GLU A 301 -31.44 -4.78 -5.18
N TYR A 302 -32.36 -4.11 -4.47
CA TYR A 302 -33.80 -4.32 -4.64
C TYR A 302 -34.29 -3.76 -5.97
N SER A 303 -35.19 -4.50 -6.63
CA SER A 303 -35.86 -4.05 -7.86
C SER A 303 -36.90 -2.94 -7.62
N GLU A 304 -37.27 -2.70 -6.36
CA GLU A 304 -38.23 -1.68 -5.92
C GLU A 304 -37.55 -0.78 -4.91
N ARG A 305 -37.52 0.53 -5.18
CA ARG A 305 -36.91 1.55 -4.32
C ARG A 305 -37.97 2.54 -3.87
N PHE A 306 -37.94 2.96 -2.61
CA PHE A 306 -38.93 3.88 -2.04
C PHE A 306 -38.27 5.14 -1.52
N PHE A 307 -38.86 6.28 -1.88
CA PHE A 307 -38.51 7.61 -1.43
C PHE A 307 -39.79 8.30 -0.97
N SER A 308 -39.70 9.23 -0.03
CA SER A 308 -40.79 10.13 0.31
C SER A 308 -40.66 11.46 -0.43
N ASP A 309 -41.68 12.31 -0.32
CA ASP A 309 -41.64 13.71 -0.72
C ASP A 309 -40.83 14.61 0.24
N GLU A 310 -40.31 14.06 1.34
CA GLU A 310 -39.42 14.70 2.31
C GLU A 310 -38.00 14.10 2.25
N LEU A 311 -37.33 14.22 1.11
CA LEU A 311 -36.03 13.59 0.84
C LEU A 311 -34.93 13.88 1.89
N GLU A 312 -34.92 15.07 2.51
CA GLU A 312 -33.97 15.38 3.58
C GLU A 312 -34.22 14.56 4.85
N LEU A 313 -35.48 14.33 5.19
CA LEU A 313 -35.87 13.51 6.34
C LEU A 313 -35.64 12.02 6.06
N ASP A 314 -35.79 11.57 4.81
CA ASP A 314 -35.38 10.24 4.37
C ASP A 314 -33.87 10.04 4.58
N GLN A 315 -33.05 11.00 4.15
CA GLN A 315 -31.60 10.95 4.34
C GLN A 315 -31.22 10.93 5.82
N GLY A 316 -31.93 11.68 6.67
CA GLY A 316 -31.79 11.62 8.12
C GLY A 316 -32.05 10.22 8.67
N PHE A 317 -33.18 9.61 8.30
CA PHE A 317 -33.53 8.25 8.70
C PHE A 317 -32.52 7.19 8.23
N VAL A 318 -32.09 7.26 6.97
CA VAL A 318 -31.06 6.37 6.43
C VAL A 318 -29.73 6.55 7.18
N SER A 319 -29.37 7.78 7.51
CA SER A 319 -28.15 8.08 8.28
C SER A 319 -28.23 7.53 9.71
N ASP A 320 -29.38 7.63 10.36
CA ASP A 320 -29.63 7.03 11.69
C ASP A 320 -29.49 5.50 11.65
N TYR A 321 -29.99 4.86 10.58
CA TYR A 321 -29.83 3.42 10.36
C TYR A 321 -28.35 3.04 10.19
N ARG A 322 -27.60 3.77 9.35
CA ARG A 322 -26.18 3.53 9.11
C ARG A 322 -25.34 3.78 10.37
N ALA A 323 -25.62 4.83 11.13
CA ALA A 323 -24.99 5.09 12.43
C ALA A 323 -25.26 3.95 13.43
N THR A 324 -26.47 3.36 13.39
CA THR A 324 -26.80 2.17 14.20
C THR A 324 -25.97 0.96 13.77
N LEU A 325 -25.81 0.71 12.47
CA LEU A 325 -24.93 -0.35 11.96
C LEU A 325 -23.47 -0.13 12.37
N THR A 326 -22.94 1.09 12.25
CA THR A 326 -21.58 1.42 12.72
C THR A 326 -21.44 1.08 14.20
N ARG A 327 -22.40 1.50 15.04
CA ARG A 327 -22.37 1.19 16.48
C ARG A 327 -22.38 -0.31 16.76
N LEU A 328 -23.15 -1.09 16.01
CA LEU A 328 -23.23 -2.53 16.15
C LEU A 328 -21.92 -3.21 15.70
N MET A 329 -21.34 -2.74 14.60
CA MET A 329 -20.05 -3.23 14.13
C MET A 329 -18.90 -2.91 15.09
N THR A 330 -18.93 -1.74 15.74
CA THR A 330 -18.05 -1.44 16.87
C THR A 330 -18.13 -2.50 17.96
N THR A 331 -19.33 -3.01 18.29
CA THR A 331 -19.45 -4.04 19.33
C THR A 331 -18.86 -5.39 18.92
N TYR A 332 -18.93 -5.74 17.62
CA TYR A 332 -18.24 -6.90 17.06
C TYR A 332 -16.70 -6.72 17.17
N LEU A 333 -16.17 -5.59 16.69
CA LEU A 333 -14.74 -5.31 16.71
C LEU A 333 -14.17 -5.23 18.14
N ASP A 334 -14.86 -4.55 19.06
CA ASP A 334 -14.48 -4.48 20.48
C ASP A 334 -14.37 -5.88 21.09
N TYR A 335 -15.29 -6.80 20.75
CA TYR A 335 -15.24 -8.19 21.23
C TYR A 335 -13.99 -8.91 20.72
N ILE A 336 -13.71 -8.85 19.42
CA ILE A 336 -12.56 -9.50 18.82
C ILE A 336 -11.25 -8.91 19.34
N ASN A 337 -11.18 -7.59 19.57
CA ASN A 337 -10.01 -6.94 20.18
C ASN A 337 -9.76 -7.47 21.60
N ILE A 338 -10.79 -7.52 22.44
CA ILE A 338 -10.67 -8.06 23.81
C ILE A 338 -10.21 -9.52 23.76
N TRP A 339 -10.75 -10.32 22.84
CA TRP A 339 -10.36 -11.72 22.69
C TRP A 339 -8.91 -11.87 22.21
N SER A 340 -8.50 -11.16 21.17
CA SER A 340 -7.13 -11.22 20.63
C SER A 340 -6.10 -10.76 21.67
N HIS A 341 -6.36 -9.67 22.41
CA HIS A 341 -5.51 -9.19 23.51
C HIS A 341 -5.35 -10.18 24.67
N SER A 342 -6.21 -11.22 24.76
CA SER A 342 -6.05 -12.28 25.78
C SER A 342 -4.84 -13.18 25.51
N PHE A 343 -4.30 -13.18 24.28
CA PHE A 343 -3.14 -13.99 23.93
C PHE A 343 -2.11 -13.33 23.00
N LEU A 344 -2.49 -12.34 22.20
CA LEU A 344 -1.61 -11.54 21.35
C LEU A 344 -1.51 -10.10 21.88
N ALA A 345 -0.51 -9.37 21.38
CA ALA A 345 -0.26 -8.00 21.80
C ALA A 345 -1.11 -6.97 21.03
N TRP A 346 -1.68 -7.33 19.86
CA TRP A 346 -2.39 -6.43 18.95
C TRP A 346 -3.48 -7.14 18.15
N SER A 347 -4.43 -6.39 17.57
CA SER A 347 -5.65 -6.87 16.93
C SER A 347 -5.93 -6.28 15.52
N ILE A 348 -7.08 -6.73 14.96
CA ILE A 348 -7.74 -6.50 13.66
C ILE A 348 -7.29 -5.28 12.86
N LEU A 349 -7.22 -5.45 11.54
CA LEU A 349 -7.14 -4.35 10.58
C LEU A 349 -8.52 -4.13 9.95
N HIS A 350 -8.92 -2.88 9.75
CA HIS A 350 -10.22 -2.55 9.14
C HIS A 350 -10.16 -1.23 8.36
N SER A 351 -10.83 -1.18 7.20
CA SER A 351 -10.71 -0.09 6.23
C SER A 351 -11.79 1.00 6.35
N GLN A 352 -12.75 0.87 7.28
CA GLN A 352 -13.85 1.83 7.44
C GLN A 352 -13.49 3.00 8.37
N LEU A 353 -13.57 4.23 7.85
CA LEU A 353 -13.08 5.45 8.50
C LEU A 353 -13.58 5.66 9.95
N GLU A 354 -14.88 5.45 10.20
CA GLU A 354 -15.48 5.66 11.53
C GLU A 354 -15.11 4.56 12.53
N LEU A 355 -14.67 3.39 12.05
CA LEU A 355 -14.28 2.26 12.88
C LEU A 355 -12.79 2.24 13.20
N ILE A 356 -11.97 3.07 12.52
CA ILE A 356 -10.53 3.18 12.78
C ILE A 356 -10.17 3.34 14.27
N PRO A 357 -10.88 4.15 15.09
CA PRO A 357 -10.58 4.23 16.52
C PRO A 357 -10.68 2.89 17.26
N HIS A 358 -11.49 1.97 16.77
CA HIS A 358 -11.81 0.66 17.34
C HIS A 358 -10.94 -0.48 16.83
N VAL A 359 -9.86 -0.22 16.09
CA VAL A 359 -8.88 -1.23 15.67
C VAL A 359 -7.47 -0.82 16.08
N ASP A 360 -6.57 -1.77 16.34
CA ASP A 360 -5.21 -1.42 16.78
C ASP A 360 -4.36 -0.84 15.65
N VAL A 361 -4.47 -1.43 14.47
CA VAL A 361 -3.76 -1.00 13.27
C VAL A 361 -4.75 -0.91 12.13
N PRO A 362 -5.16 0.29 11.69
CA PRO A 362 -5.99 0.42 10.50
C PRO A 362 -5.17 0.08 9.25
N GLU A 363 -5.81 -0.57 8.27
CA GLU A 363 -5.21 -0.93 6.99
C GLU A 363 -6.11 -0.48 5.83
N ASP A 364 -5.48 0.11 4.81
CA ASP A 364 -6.07 0.36 3.50
C ASP A 364 -5.31 -0.43 2.41
N GLU A 365 -5.59 -0.18 1.14
CA GLU A 365 -5.00 -0.95 0.04
C GLU A 365 -4.64 -0.06 -1.16
N SER A 366 -3.68 -0.50 -1.96
CA SER A 366 -3.22 0.27 -3.13
C SER A 366 -4.15 0.20 -4.36
N LEU A 367 -4.96 -0.86 -4.47
CA LEU A 367 -5.82 -1.10 -5.61
C LEU A 367 -7.12 -0.28 -5.52
N ASN A 368 -7.94 -0.49 -4.49
CA ASN A 368 -9.22 0.24 -4.39
C ASN A 368 -9.05 1.72 -4.04
N PHE A 369 -7.94 2.13 -3.40
CA PHE A 369 -7.60 3.54 -3.21
C PHE A 369 -6.92 4.16 -4.44
N HIS A 370 -6.75 3.39 -5.51
CA HIS A 370 -6.17 3.83 -6.79
C HIS A 370 -4.78 4.47 -6.64
N SER A 371 -4.06 4.10 -5.57
CA SER A 371 -2.79 4.74 -5.18
C SER A 371 -2.85 6.26 -5.12
N SER A 372 -4.01 6.81 -4.75
CA SER A 372 -4.29 8.24 -4.63
C SER A 372 -3.80 8.76 -3.28
N ILE A 373 -2.90 9.74 -3.33
CA ILE A 373 -2.39 10.43 -2.13
C ILE A 373 -3.55 11.02 -1.30
N ASP A 374 -4.57 11.57 -1.96
CA ASP A 374 -5.69 12.18 -1.26
C ASP A 374 -6.62 11.13 -0.66
N SER A 375 -6.86 10.00 -1.32
CA SER A 375 -7.64 8.90 -0.73
C SER A 375 -6.94 8.33 0.50
N TYR A 376 -5.62 8.16 0.47
CA TYR A 376 -4.82 7.77 1.64
C TYR A 376 -4.85 8.81 2.76
N ARG A 377 -4.92 10.11 2.45
CA ARG A 377 -5.09 11.16 3.48
C ARG A 377 -6.45 11.10 4.14
N GLN A 378 -7.51 10.76 3.40
CA GLN A 378 -8.84 10.55 3.97
C GLN A 378 -8.83 9.38 4.97
N PHE A 379 -8.03 8.34 4.70
CA PHE A 379 -7.84 7.21 5.61
C PHE A 379 -6.93 7.53 6.80
N SER A 380 -5.77 8.14 6.55
CA SER A 380 -4.78 8.42 7.57
C SER A 380 -5.21 9.55 8.52
N GLY A 381 -6.13 10.44 8.10
CA GLY A 381 -6.70 11.51 8.92
C GLY A 381 -7.31 11.01 10.25
N PRO A 382 -8.40 10.23 10.24
CA PRO A 382 -8.98 9.64 11.44
C PRO A 382 -8.00 8.72 12.20
N ALA A 383 -7.09 8.01 11.53
CA ALA A 383 -6.06 7.21 12.19
C ALA A 383 -5.11 8.07 13.03
N ASN A 384 -4.62 9.18 12.48
CA ASN A 384 -3.80 10.14 13.21
C ASN A 384 -4.57 10.78 14.37
N LEU A 385 -5.86 11.13 14.17
CA LEU A 385 -6.71 11.70 15.22
C LEU A 385 -6.97 10.70 16.35
N ALA A 386 -7.12 9.42 16.03
CA ALA A 386 -7.27 8.33 16.99
C ALA A 386 -5.94 7.91 17.65
N GLY A 387 -4.82 8.59 17.33
CA GLY A 387 -3.51 8.31 17.89
C GLY A 387 -2.90 6.99 17.43
N LYS A 388 -3.31 6.46 16.27
CA LYS A 388 -2.75 5.23 15.71
C LYS A 388 -1.32 5.49 15.26
N ARG A 389 -0.40 4.70 15.81
CA ARG A 389 1.03 4.80 15.49
C ARG A 389 1.36 4.18 14.13
N VAL A 390 0.70 3.07 13.83
CA VAL A 390 0.88 2.28 12.61
C VAL A 390 -0.38 2.42 11.77
N ILE A 391 -0.21 2.68 10.48
CA ILE A 391 -1.25 2.75 9.45
C ILE A 391 -0.74 1.88 8.30
N SER A 392 -1.31 0.70 8.17
CA SER A 392 -0.91 -0.32 7.20
C SER A 392 -1.48 -0.04 5.82
N ASN A 393 -0.89 -0.68 4.80
CA ASN A 393 -1.35 -0.66 3.42
C ASN A 393 -1.03 -2.00 2.75
N GLU A 394 -2.05 -2.64 2.20
CA GLU A 394 -1.93 -3.75 1.27
C GLU A 394 -1.43 -3.23 -0.11
N MET A 395 -0.14 -3.44 -0.35
CA MET A 395 0.65 -2.70 -1.31
C MET A 395 1.05 -3.55 -2.51
N GLY A 396 0.84 -3.02 -3.70
CA GLY A 396 1.37 -3.58 -4.95
C GLY A 396 0.37 -4.36 -5.78
N ALA A 397 -0.88 -4.51 -5.33
CA ALA A 397 -1.96 -5.07 -6.11
C ALA A 397 -2.25 -4.19 -7.35
N VAL A 398 -1.91 -4.71 -8.54
CA VAL A 398 -2.16 -4.04 -9.82
C VAL A 398 -2.81 -5.03 -10.78
N GLN A 399 -4.01 -4.69 -11.25
CA GLN A 399 -4.75 -5.54 -12.17
C GLN A 399 -3.96 -5.82 -13.45
N PHE A 400 -4.09 -7.06 -13.95
CA PHE A 400 -3.52 -7.53 -15.22
C PHE A 400 -1.99 -7.40 -15.35
N SER A 401 -1.28 -7.19 -14.23
CA SER A 401 0.15 -6.86 -14.23
C SER A 401 1.04 -7.95 -13.62
N ALA A 402 0.53 -9.17 -13.51
CA ALA A 402 1.28 -10.33 -13.04
C ALA A 402 2.60 -10.50 -13.81
N TYR A 403 3.66 -10.86 -13.09
CA TYR A 403 5.01 -11.09 -13.61
C TYR A 403 5.76 -9.89 -14.22
N ARG A 404 5.12 -8.74 -14.44
CA ARG A 404 5.71 -7.57 -15.14
C ARG A 404 5.88 -6.33 -14.28
N GLN A 405 5.34 -6.29 -13.05
CA GLN A 405 5.57 -5.16 -12.15
C GLN A 405 7.06 -5.06 -11.81
N THR A 406 7.63 -3.89 -12.03
CA THR A 406 9.03 -3.63 -11.70
C THR A 406 9.15 -3.17 -10.25
N LEU A 407 10.28 -3.44 -9.59
CA LEU A 407 10.51 -2.94 -8.24
C LEU A 407 10.47 -1.39 -8.15
N PRO A 408 11.00 -0.61 -9.12
CA PRO A 408 10.78 0.84 -9.17
C PRO A 408 9.30 1.25 -9.23
N SER A 409 8.46 0.52 -9.99
CA SER A 409 7.01 0.76 -10.04
C SER A 409 6.36 0.51 -8.68
N LEU A 410 6.66 -0.61 -8.02
CA LEU A 410 6.18 -0.90 -6.66
C LEU A 410 6.60 0.19 -5.66
N ILE A 411 7.86 0.62 -5.68
CA ILE A 411 8.35 1.67 -4.78
C ILE A 411 7.70 3.03 -5.05
N ASN A 412 7.30 3.31 -6.29
CA ASN A 412 6.53 4.50 -6.59
C ASN A 412 5.16 4.48 -5.89
N LEU A 413 4.47 3.33 -5.87
CA LEU A 413 3.21 3.16 -5.13
C LEU A 413 3.43 3.34 -3.63
N VAL A 414 4.50 2.75 -3.07
CA VAL A 414 4.91 2.91 -1.67
C VAL A 414 5.13 4.39 -1.31
N LYS A 415 5.87 5.13 -2.14
CA LYS A 415 6.16 6.56 -1.90
C LYS A 415 4.89 7.42 -1.90
N LYS A 416 3.91 7.09 -2.76
CA LYS A 416 2.59 7.75 -2.75
C LYS A 416 1.81 7.45 -1.46
N ALA A 417 1.79 6.20 -1.01
CA ALA A 417 1.16 5.83 0.26
C ALA A 417 1.83 6.54 1.46
N TYR A 418 3.17 6.64 1.48
CA TYR A 418 3.89 7.44 2.48
C TYR A 418 3.49 8.92 2.46
N ALA A 419 3.39 9.53 1.27
CA ALA A 419 2.90 10.91 1.12
C ALA A 419 1.45 11.08 1.59
N GLY A 420 0.64 10.02 1.47
CA GLY A 420 -0.73 9.90 1.96
C GLY A 420 -0.85 9.76 3.49
N GLY A 421 0.18 9.21 4.13
CA GLY A 421 0.29 9.07 5.59
C GLY A 421 0.38 7.64 6.11
N ASN A 422 0.28 6.62 5.24
CA ASN A 422 0.58 5.24 5.58
C ASN A 422 2.04 5.12 6.03
N ASN A 423 2.35 4.11 6.85
CA ASN A 423 3.70 3.93 7.38
C ASN A 423 4.07 2.47 7.70
N GLN A 424 3.26 1.51 7.30
CA GLN A 424 3.57 0.08 7.26
C GLN A 424 3.08 -0.46 5.92
N MET A 425 3.90 -1.26 5.24
CA MET A 425 3.59 -1.78 3.91
C MET A 425 3.54 -3.30 4.00
N VAL A 426 2.51 -3.92 3.45
CA VAL A 426 2.36 -5.36 3.27
C VAL A 426 2.38 -5.62 1.76
N PHE A 427 3.34 -6.37 1.25
CA PHE A 427 3.45 -6.58 -0.19
C PHE A 427 2.50 -7.69 -0.63
N HIS A 428 1.46 -7.30 -1.37
CA HIS A 428 0.44 -8.21 -1.87
C HIS A 428 1.03 -9.24 -2.84
N GLY A 429 0.73 -10.51 -2.61
CA GLY A 429 0.91 -11.55 -3.63
C GLY A 429 2.30 -12.17 -3.71
N ALA A 430 2.92 -12.53 -2.56
CA ALA A 430 4.01 -13.50 -2.53
C ALA A 430 3.51 -14.94 -2.37
N SER A 431 2.68 -15.38 -3.34
CA SER A 431 2.04 -16.71 -3.31
C SER A 431 3.06 -17.84 -3.27
N TYR A 432 2.61 -18.99 -2.77
CA TYR A 432 3.36 -20.24 -2.76
C TYR A 432 4.02 -20.52 -4.12
N SER A 433 5.34 -20.67 -4.12
CA SER A 433 6.13 -20.54 -5.34
C SER A 433 6.34 -21.84 -6.10
N HIS A 434 5.92 -23.00 -5.60
CA HIS A 434 6.48 -24.28 -6.04
C HIS A 434 6.32 -24.56 -7.54
N GLN A 435 5.10 -24.49 -8.09
CA GLN A 435 4.86 -24.70 -9.53
C GLN A 435 4.65 -23.37 -10.25
N PHE A 436 5.31 -23.19 -11.39
CA PHE A 436 5.19 -22.00 -12.24
C PHE A 436 3.75 -21.52 -12.53
N PRO A 437 2.78 -22.39 -12.89
CA PRO A 437 1.45 -21.95 -13.33
C PRO A 437 0.65 -21.26 -12.24
N ASN A 438 0.97 -21.50 -10.97
CA ASN A 438 0.23 -21.01 -9.80
C ASN A 438 1.02 -19.98 -8.99
N THR A 439 2.08 -19.40 -9.57
CA THR A 439 2.88 -18.37 -8.88
C THR A 439 2.39 -16.95 -9.23
N THR A 440 2.81 -15.97 -8.43
CA THR A 440 2.50 -14.55 -8.63
C THR A 440 3.76 -13.69 -8.67
N ALA A 441 3.58 -12.35 -8.59
CA ALA A 441 4.60 -11.36 -8.87
C ALA A 441 5.85 -11.44 -7.96
N HIS A 442 5.71 -11.84 -6.69
CA HIS A 442 6.81 -11.87 -5.72
C HIS A 442 7.17 -13.30 -5.32
N SER A 443 8.10 -13.93 -6.04
CA SER A 443 8.55 -15.28 -5.71
C SER A 443 10.00 -15.53 -6.12
N ARG A 444 10.57 -16.64 -5.62
CA ARG A 444 11.93 -17.11 -5.94
C ARG A 444 12.20 -17.34 -7.43
N HIS A 445 11.15 -17.41 -8.27
CA HIS A 445 11.30 -17.52 -9.72
C HIS A 445 11.72 -16.21 -10.38
N GLN A 446 11.51 -15.06 -9.72
CA GLN A 446 11.93 -13.78 -10.28
C GLN A 446 13.45 -13.70 -10.35
N PRO A 447 14.05 -13.36 -11.51
CA PRO A 447 15.50 -13.18 -11.64
C PRO A 447 16.06 -12.17 -10.63
N ALA A 448 15.26 -11.18 -10.25
CA ALA A 448 15.61 -10.15 -9.29
C ALA A 448 15.65 -10.62 -7.82
N TRP A 449 15.11 -11.80 -7.47
CA TRP A 449 14.92 -12.25 -6.08
C TRP A 449 16.20 -12.11 -5.24
N GLU A 450 17.31 -12.66 -5.74
CA GLU A 450 18.62 -12.54 -5.08
C GLU A 450 19.42 -11.31 -5.56
N HIS A 451 18.91 -10.55 -6.54
CA HIS A 451 19.60 -9.49 -7.28
C HIS A 451 18.87 -8.13 -7.22
N GLY A 452 18.28 -7.80 -6.08
CA GLY A 452 17.80 -6.44 -5.79
C GLY A 452 16.71 -6.35 -4.73
N TYR A 453 15.88 -7.38 -4.54
CA TYR A 453 14.75 -7.31 -3.59
C TYR A 453 15.15 -6.82 -2.19
N ALA A 454 16.25 -7.32 -1.64
CA ALA A 454 16.74 -6.90 -0.32
C ALA A 454 17.02 -5.39 -0.22
N ASP A 455 17.58 -4.78 -1.28
CA ASP A 455 17.91 -3.36 -1.31
C ASP A 455 16.63 -2.50 -1.27
N TYR A 456 15.58 -2.96 -1.94
CA TYR A 456 14.26 -2.33 -2.00
C TYR A 456 13.47 -2.53 -0.70
N ILE A 457 13.53 -3.74 -0.12
CA ILE A 457 12.89 -4.03 1.17
C ILE A 457 13.55 -3.21 2.29
N ASP A 458 14.86 -3.06 2.29
CA ASP A 458 15.56 -2.20 3.24
C ASP A 458 15.17 -0.73 3.07
N PHE A 459 14.97 -0.23 1.84
CA PHE A 459 14.43 1.11 1.60
C PHE A 459 13.05 1.30 2.27
N VAL A 460 12.13 0.35 2.07
CA VAL A 460 10.80 0.36 2.71
C VAL A 460 10.93 0.31 4.23
N ALA A 461 11.79 -0.56 4.75
CA ALA A 461 11.94 -0.75 6.18
C ALA A 461 12.44 0.51 6.90
N ARG A 462 13.39 1.23 6.27
CA ARG A 462 13.92 2.50 6.79
C ARG A 462 12.87 3.62 6.77
N ASN A 463 12.07 3.71 5.72
CA ASN A 463 10.98 4.68 5.65
C ASN A 463 9.86 4.35 6.66
N ASN A 464 9.46 3.09 6.79
CA ASN A 464 8.50 2.65 7.82
C ASN A 464 8.97 3.06 9.22
N LEU A 465 10.23 2.80 9.57
CA LEU A 465 10.81 3.21 10.85
C LEU A 465 10.68 4.73 11.08
N VAL A 466 11.09 5.53 10.10
CA VAL A 466 11.04 7.00 10.19
C VAL A 466 9.60 7.51 10.32
N LEU A 467 8.67 6.97 9.53
CA LEU A 467 7.28 7.43 9.48
C LEU A 467 6.42 6.89 10.62
N GLN A 468 6.84 5.82 11.30
CA GLN A 468 6.24 5.33 12.55
C GLN A 468 6.82 6.01 13.80
N SER A 469 7.90 6.78 13.65
CA SER A 469 8.53 7.47 14.77
C SER A 469 7.78 8.75 15.13
N GLY A 470 7.74 9.07 16.42
CA GLY A 470 7.20 10.34 16.89
C GLY A 470 5.71 10.52 16.62
N ILE A 471 5.29 11.78 16.51
CA ILE A 471 3.90 12.19 16.28
C ILE A 471 3.80 12.95 14.94
N PRO A 472 2.82 12.63 14.07
CA PRO A 472 2.58 13.40 12.86
C PRO A 472 2.16 14.83 13.18
N LYS A 473 2.74 15.81 12.48
CA LYS A 473 2.28 17.21 12.55
C LYS A 473 1.21 17.49 11.50
N ARG A 474 0.05 17.97 11.95
CA ARG A 474 -1.12 18.32 11.13
C ARG A 474 -1.80 19.54 11.74
N ASP A 475 -1.95 20.61 10.95
CA ASP A 475 -2.54 21.87 11.41
C ASP A 475 -4.00 22.04 10.98
N ILE A 476 -4.45 21.25 10.00
CA ILE A 476 -5.77 21.36 9.38
C ILE A 476 -6.48 20.01 9.50
N VAL A 477 -7.74 20.07 9.93
CA VAL A 477 -8.68 18.94 9.88
C VAL A 477 -9.78 19.31 8.90
N ILE A 478 -10.01 18.44 7.90
CA ILE A 478 -11.14 18.56 6.98
C ILE A 478 -12.18 17.55 7.45
N TRP A 479 -13.33 18.06 7.92
CA TRP A 479 -14.40 17.23 8.46
C TRP A 479 -15.35 16.76 7.36
N ASN A 480 -15.41 15.45 7.15
CA ASN A 480 -16.33 14.80 6.24
C ASN A 480 -17.47 14.11 7.01
N LYS A 481 -18.72 14.41 6.65
CA LYS A 481 -19.94 13.81 7.24
C LYS A 481 -20.72 12.94 6.24
N GLN A 482 -20.03 12.25 5.34
CA GLN A 482 -20.68 11.22 4.53
C GLN A 482 -21.15 10.07 5.42
N SER A 483 -22.45 9.78 5.38
CA SER A 483 -23.04 8.67 6.15
C SER A 483 -23.04 7.34 5.41
N GLY A 484 -22.84 7.33 4.09
CA GLY A 484 -22.81 6.12 3.25
C GLY A 484 -21.42 5.86 2.67
N GLN A 485 -21.01 4.60 2.61
CA GLN A 485 -19.79 4.20 1.95
C GLN A 485 -19.98 4.11 0.44
N ASN A 486 -19.10 4.78 -0.29
CA ASN A 486 -18.90 4.52 -1.70
C ASN A 486 -17.75 3.49 -1.83
N PHE A 487 -18.01 2.35 -2.45
CA PHE A 487 -17.02 1.28 -2.57
C PHE A 487 -15.75 1.74 -3.31
N SER A 488 -15.86 2.73 -4.21
CA SER A 488 -14.72 3.26 -4.97
C SER A 488 -13.88 4.31 -4.21
N LEU A 489 -14.29 4.66 -2.98
CA LEU A 489 -13.58 5.58 -2.07
C LEU A 489 -12.94 6.79 -2.78
N PRO A 490 -13.72 7.55 -3.58
CA PRO A 490 -13.17 8.67 -4.33
C PRO A 490 -12.60 9.72 -3.38
N ALA A 491 -11.69 10.55 -3.88
CA ALA A 491 -11.37 11.81 -3.22
C ALA A 491 -12.68 12.61 -3.11
N ILE A 492 -13.10 12.89 -1.88
CA ILE A 492 -14.37 13.54 -1.57
C ILE A 492 -14.25 15.03 -1.78
N TYR A 493 -13.06 15.57 -1.53
CA TYR A 493 -12.75 16.97 -1.77
C TYR A 493 -11.86 17.11 -3.01
N GLY A 494 -12.38 17.78 -4.03
CA GLY A 494 -11.62 18.26 -5.17
C GLY A 494 -10.76 19.48 -4.84
N SER A 495 -9.86 19.84 -5.77
CA SER A 495 -8.98 21.00 -5.61
C SER A 495 -9.72 22.35 -5.56
N LEU A 496 -10.96 22.39 -6.03
CA LEU A 496 -11.82 23.59 -6.04
C LEU A 496 -12.83 23.61 -4.89
N ASP A 497 -13.10 22.49 -4.23
CA ASP A 497 -14.21 22.39 -3.27
C ASP A 497 -14.09 23.38 -2.11
N LEU A 498 -12.86 23.67 -1.68
CA LEU A 498 -12.62 24.65 -0.63
C LEU A 498 -12.59 26.10 -1.13
N VAL A 499 -12.39 26.32 -2.44
CA VAL A 499 -12.61 27.62 -3.10
C VAL A 499 -14.12 27.87 -3.14
N ASP A 500 -14.87 26.89 -3.62
CA ASP A 500 -16.33 26.96 -3.79
C ASP A 500 -17.08 27.08 -2.46
N ALA A 501 -16.53 26.55 -1.36
CA ALA A 501 -17.22 26.45 -0.07
C ALA A 501 -17.34 27.77 0.71
N VAL A 502 -16.42 28.75 0.59
CA VAL A 502 -16.52 29.98 1.41
C VAL A 502 -15.95 31.26 0.77
N LEU A 503 -15.04 31.25 -0.20
CA LEU A 503 -14.34 32.47 -0.61
C LEU A 503 -13.99 32.42 -2.10
N ASP A 504 -14.17 33.52 -2.83
CA ASP A 504 -13.59 33.73 -4.18
C ASP A 504 -12.03 33.60 -4.21
N GLU A 505 -11.41 33.09 -3.13
CA GLU A 505 -9.99 32.86 -2.92
C GLU A 505 -9.71 31.42 -2.45
N SER A 506 -8.60 30.83 -2.90
CA SER A 506 -8.11 29.54 -2.39
C SER A 506 -7.82 29.55 -0.88
N VAL A 507 -7.92 28.39 -0.22
CA VAL A 507 -7.72 28.23 1.24
C VAL A 507 -6.37 28.72 1.75
N ALA A 508 -5.30 28.56 0.97
CA ALA A 508 -3.96 28.91 1.40
C ALA A 508 -3.80 30.42 1.74
N PRO A 509 -4.23 31.37 0.89
CA PRO A 509 -4.36 32.80 1.24
C PRO A 509 -5.12 33.07 2.54
N VAL A 510 -6.21 32.35 2.77
CA VAL A 510 -7.06 32.52 3.97
C VAL A 510 -6.30 32.10 5.22
N LEU A 511 -5.66 30.93 5.20
CA LEU A 511 -4.80 30.46 6.29
C LEU A 511 -3.64 31.43 6.55
N ALA A 512 -3.00 31.92 5.49
CA ALA A 512 -1.93 32.91 5.61
C ALA A 512 -2.44 34.22 6.24
N SER A 513 -3.65 34.68 5.91
CA SER A 513 -4.28 35.86 6.53
C SER A 513 -4.54 35.68 8.03
N LEU A 514 -4.72 34.43 8.48
CA LEU A 514 -4.86 34.05 9.89
C LEU A 514 -3.50 33.81 10.57
N GLY A 515 -2.38 33.99 9.86
CA GLY A 515 -1.03 33.72 10.37
C GLY A 515 -0.66 32.24 10.42
N ILE A 516 -1.40 31.37 9.74
CA ILE A 516 -1.12 29.93 9.64
C ILE A 516 -0.34 29.70 8.33
N GLU A 517 0.96 29.48 8.47
CA GLU A 517 1.87 29.19 7.35
C GLU A 517 2.23 27.70 7.30
N PRO A 518 2.54 27.13 6.12
CA PRO A 518 2.96 25.72 6.03
C PRO A 518 4.21 25.43 6.87
N ILE A 519 4.20 24.37 7.69
CA ILE A 519 5.37 23.93 8.48
C ILE A 519 6.55 23.50 7.59
N ALA A 520 6.27 23.02 6.38
CA ALA A 520 7.24 22.78 5.32
C ALA A 520 6.75 23.49 4.05
N LYS A 521 7.22 24.72 3.83
CA LYS A 521 6.77 25.56 2.72
C LYS A 521 7.58 25.25 1.47
N VAL A 522 6.98 24.47 0.56
CA VAL A 522 7.59 24.07 -0.71
C VAL A 522 7.50 25.21 -1.73
N SER A 523 8.59 25.45 -2.46
CA SER A 523 8.67 26.35 -3.61
C SER A 523 9.48 25.68 -4.71
N SER A 524 8.81 24.94 -5.59
CA SER A 524 9.45 24.17 -6.66
C SER A 524 8.67 24.30 -7.97
N ASN A 525 9.27 23.88 -9.08
CA ASN A 525 8.62 23.83 -10.40
C ASN A 525 7.82 22.53 -10.64
N SER A 526 7.56 21.75 -9.59
CA SER A 526 6.75 20.53 -9.59
C SER A 526 5.95 20.43 -8.29
N THR A 527 5.21 19.34 -8.11
CA THR A 527 4.46 19.04 -6.89
C THR A 527 5.28 18.14 -5.99
N TRP A 528 5.73 18.67 -4.84
CA TRP A 528 6.37 17.89 -3.80
C TRP A 528 5.46 17.76 -2.58
N TYR A 529 5.28 16.52 -2.13
CA TYR A 529 4.54 16.21 -0.92
C TYR A 529 5.50 16.08 0.27
N THR A 530 5.07 16.57 1.43
CA THR A 530 5.86 16.49 2.66
C THR A 530 5.08 15.83 3.79
N VAL A 531 5.76 15.01 4.60
CA VAL A 531 5.20 14.38 5.80
C VAL A 531 6.15 14.61 6.97
N TRP A 532 5.69 15.41 7.93
CA TRP A 532 6.46 15.80 9.11
C TRP A 532 6.10 14.94 10.33
N ARG A 533 7.13 14.44 11.03
CA ARG A 533 7.05 13.68 12.28
C ARG A 533 7.95 14.32 13.34
N ASP A 534 7.39 14.66 14.50
CA ASP A 534 8.17 15.18 15.64
C ASP A 534 8.49 14.08 16.65
N ILE A 535 9.75 13.98 17.03
CA ILE A 535 10.27 12.99 17.99
C ILE A 535 10.74 13.75 19.23
N GLY A 536 9.79 13.99 20.13
CA GLY A 536 10.03 14.83 21.29
C GLY A 536 10.38 16.27 20.90
N GLN A 537 11.25 16.91 21.68
CA GLN A 537 11.67 18.29 21.42
C GLN A 537 12.96 18.36 20.58
N GLU A 538 13.74 17.29 20.53
CA GLU A 538 15.10 17.32 20.00
C GLU A 538 15.16 16.99 18.52
N ASP A 539 14.33 16.06 18.04
CA ASP A 539 14.42 15.51 16.70
C ASP A 539 13.11 15.65 15.92
N SER A 540 13.22 15.87 14.61
CA SER A 540 12.09 15.87 13.68
C SER A 540 12.50 15.23 12.36
N TYR A 541 11.63 14.44 11.75
CA TYR A 541 11.83 13.89 10.41
C TYR A 541 10.82 14.48 9.43
N VAL A 542 11.28 14.78 8.21
CA VAL A 542 10.45 15.22 7.11
C VAL A 542 10.72 14.36 5.90
N PHE A 543 9.77 13.51 5.54
CA PHE A 543 9.76 12.81 4.26
C PHE A 543 9.32 13.79 3.17
N VAL A 544 10.05 13.83 2.06
CA VAL A 544 9.74 14.67 0.88
C VAL A 544 9.68 13.76 -0.34
N TYR A 545 8.62 13.87 -1.13
CA TYR A 545 8.41 13.06 -2.33
C TYR A 545 8.00 13.94 -3.52
N ASN A 546 8.70 13.80 -4.65
CA ASN A 546 8.36 14.47 -5.91
C ASN A 546 7.46 13.58 -6.75
N ASP A 547 6.16 13.90 -6.80
CA ASP A 547 5.18 13.13 -7.60
C ASP A 547 5.11 13.57 -9.07
N GLY A 548 5.69 14.73 -9.40
CA GLY A 548 5.74 15.26 -10.77
C GLY A 548 7.03 14.92 -11.51
N SER A 549 7.36 15.75 -12.51
CA SER A 549 8.59 15.59 -13.29
C SER A 549 9.84 15.91 -12.46
N SER A 550 11.02 15.52 -12.98
CA SER A 550 12.30 15.93 -12.40
C SER A 550 12.35 17.45 -12.26
N SER A 551 12.61 17.91 -11.04
CA SER A 551 12.36 19.29 -10.62
C SER A 551 13.40 19.77 -9.62
N GLU A 552 13.44 21.09 -9.46
CA GLU A 552 14.27 21.74 -8.47
C GLU A 552 13.50 22.85 -7.76
N GLY A 553 13.93 23.16 -6.54
CA GLY A 553 13.22 24.10 -5.69
C GLY A 553 13.74 24.08 -4.27
N SER A 554 13.14 24.92 -3.44
CA SER A 554 13.49 25.03 -2.03
C SER A 554 12.33 24.70 -1.12
N ILE A 555 12.64 24.22 0.09
CA ILE A 555 11.67 24.02 1.15
C ILE A 555 12.13 24.83 2.37
N ALA A 556 11.25 25.70 2.86
CA ALA A 556 11.46 26.42 4.11
C ALA A 556 10.74 25.70 5.27
N PHE A 557 11.52 24.97 6.08
CA PHE A 557 11.06 24.18 7.22
C PHE A 557 10.97 25.04 8.48
N GLU A 558 9.90 24.90 9.26
CA GLU A 558 9.66 25.64 10.50
C GLU A 558 10.49 25.08 11.67
N THR A 559 11.80 25.24 11.56
CA THR A 559 12.78 24.83 12.55
C THR A 559 14.10 25.55 12.31
N THR A 560 14.91 25.71 13.35
CA THR A 560 16.29 26.22 13.28
C THR A 560 17.32 25.16 13.62
N LYS A 561 16.87 23.92 13.87
CA LYS A 561 17.72 22.76 14.16
C LYS A 561 18.62 22.42 12.98
N THR A 562 19.71 21.70 13.26
CA THR A 562 20.69 21.29 12.25
C THR A 562 20.10 20.22 11.33
N PRO A 563 20.14 20.42 10.00
CA PRO A 563 19.60 19.48 9.04
C PRO A 563 20.59 18.37 8.66
N TYR A 564 20.08 17.16 8.53
CA TYR A 564 20.77 15.98 8.03
C TYR A 564 19.91 15.30 6.95
N LEU A 565 20.55 14.68 5.98
CA LEU A 565 19.93 13.80 5.02
C LEU A 565 20.03 12.36 5.56
N LEU A 566 18.90 11.67 5.63
CA LEU A 566 18.86 10.23 5.89
C LEU A 566 18.61 9.50 4.57
N ASP A 567 19.63 8.77 4.11
CA ASP A 567 19.55 7.99 2.88
C ASP A 567 18.85 6.65 3.18
N ALA A 568 17.62 6.51 2.69
CA ALA A 568 16.84 5.29 2.87
C ALA A 568 17.39 4.08 2.08
N TRP A 569 18.22 4.26 1.06
CA TRP A 569 18.81 3.15 0.31
C TRP A 569 20.02 2.56 1.04
N THR A 570 20.81 3.41 1.70
CA THR A 570 22.08 2.98 2.34
C THR A 570 22.03 2.95 3.87
N GLY A 571 21.05 3.62 4.49
CA GLY A 571 20.99 3.80 5.94
C GLY A 571 21.95 4.87 6.48
N LYS A 572 22.63 5.63 5.61
CA LYS A 572 23.60 6.65 6.00
C LYS A 572 22.88 7.94 6.44
N LYS A 573 23.40 8.57 7.50
CA LYS A 573 23.06 9.94 7.93
C LYS A 573 24.22 10.86 7.54
N THR A 574 23.94 11.96 6.84
CA THR A 574 24.95 12.96 6.45
C THR A 574 24.45 14.36 6.74
N PRO A 575 25.28 15.28 7.26
CA PRO A 575 24.88 16.67 7.46
C PRO A 575 24.55 17.32 6.11
N ILE A 576 23.46 18.10 6.06
CA ILE A 576 23.17 18.96 4.92
C ILE A 576 23.97 20.25 5.10
N LEU A 577 24.96 20.46 4.23
CA LEU A 577 25.93 21.54 4.38
C LEU A 577 25.52 22.83 3.67
N ASN A 578 24.48 22.82 2.84
CA ASN A 578 23.99 24.00 2.11
C ASN A 578 22.55 24.33 2.50
N TYR A 579 22.39 25.34 3.34
CA TYR A 579 21.09 25.82 3.80
C TYR A 579 21.19 27.25 4.32
N THR A 580 20.05 27.91 4.49
CA THR A 580 19.98 29.22 5.16
C THR A 580 19.02 29.16 6.32
N VAL A 581 19.30 29.91 7.39
CA VAL A 581 18.36 30.07 8.51
C VAL A 581 17.90 31.52 8.54
N SER A 582 16.59 31.74 8.40
CA SER A 582 16.00 33.07 8.44
C SER A 582 14.58 33.00 9.00
N LEU A 583 14.20 33.98 9.82
CA LEU A 583 12.85 34.09 10.38
C LEU A 583 12.35 32.80 11.07
N GLY A 584 13.23 32.11 11.79
CA GLY A 584 12.89 30.86 12.48
C GLY A 584 12.76 29.63 11.58
N ARG A 585 13.14 29.75 10.29
CA ARG A 585 13.04 28.67 9.30
C ARG A 585 14.39 28.31 8.70
N THR A 586 14.62 27.01 8.54
CA THR A 586 15.74 26.45 7.77
C THR A 586 15.26 26.23 6.34
N ASN A 587 15.91 26.89 5.38
CA ASN A 587 15.58 26.82 3.96
C ASN A 587 16.67 26.02 3.21
N ILE A 588 16.25 24.96 2.52
CA ILE A 588 17.15 24.02 1.84
C ILE A 588 16.70 23.87 0.38
N PHE A 589 17.65 23.94 -0.55
CA PHE A 589 17.42 23.71 -1.97
C PHE A 589 17.65 22.23 -2.32
N PHE A 590 16.76 21.64 -3.09
CA PHE A 590 16.84 20.26 -3.56
C PHE A 590 16.67 20.16 -5.07
N ARG A 591 17.25 19.12 -5.65
CA ARG A 591 16.95 18.62 -6.98
C ARG A 591 16.44 17.20 -6.84
N LEU A 592 15.21 16.96 -7.25
CA LEU A 592 14.56 15.66 -7.10
C LEU A 592 14.18 15.15 -8.49
N ALA A 593 14.65 13.94 -8.83
CA ALA A 593 14.17 13.25 -10.02
C ALA A 593 12.68 12.94 -9.92
N LYS A 594 12.04 12.63 -11.06
CA LYS A 594 10.66 12.12 -11.09
C LYS A 594 10.54 10.92 -10.13
N SER A 595 9.52 10.94 -9.28
CA SER A 595 9.25 9.90 -8.27
C SER A 595 10.35 9.70 -7.21
N GLN A 596 11.30 10.63 -7.08
CA GLN A 596 12.34 10.56 -6.05
C GLN A 596 11.77 10.96 -4.67
N SER A 597 12.30 10.34 -3.61
CA SER A 597 11.99 10.73 -2.22
C SER A 597 13.26 10.87 -1.39
N ILE A 598 13.24 11.77 -0.42
CA ILE A 598 14.31 11.96 0.57
C ILE A 598 13.72 12.08 1.98
N ILE A 599 14.57 11.89 2.99
CA ILE A 599 14.22 12.13 4.40
C ILE A 599 15.18 13.19 4.95
N VAL A 600 14.63 14.30 5.43
CA VAL A 600 15.37 15.34 6.14
C VAL A 600 15.17 15.15 7.63
N HIS A 601 16.26 14.97 8.37
CA HIS A 601 16.28 14.90 9.82
C HIS A 601 16.78 16.23 10.38
N PHE A 602 16.01 16.83 11.27
CA PHE A 602 16.40 18.02 12.02
C PHE A 602 16.69 17.62 13.47
N SER A 603 17.91 17.88 13.93
CA SER A 603 18.31 17.57 15.31
C SER A 603 18.87 18.79 16.03
N SER A 604 18.49 18.93 17.31
CA SER A 604 19.14 19.87 18.22
C SER A 604 20.52 19.38 18.71
N ALA A 605 20.76 18.07 18.63
CA ALA A 605 22.07 17.50 18.87
C ALA A 605 22.93 17.64 17.62
N ILE A 606 24.16 18.13 17.82
CA ILE A 606 25.14 18.25 16.75
C ILE A 606 25.96 16.97 16.77
N ASP A 607 25.85 16.16 15.71
CA ASP A 607 26.68 14.98 15.56
C ASP A 607 28.15 15.43 15.51
N TRP A 608 29.03 14.63 16.11
CA TRP A 608 30.47 14.90 16.19
C TRP A 608 31.13 15.21 14.83
N ASP A 609 30.56 14.72 13.72
CA ASP A 609 30.97 14.92 12.32
C ASP A 609 30.27 16.10 11.62
N THR A 610 29.71 17.06 12.36
CA THR A 610 29.00 18.20 11.77
C THR A 610 29.78 19.50 11.98
N PRO A 611 30.10 20.26 10.90
CA PRO A 611 30.80 21.52 11.04
C PRO A 611 29.94 22.60 11.70
N ASN A 612 30.59 23.54 12.38
CA ASN A 612 29.94 24.74 12.94
C ASN A 612 29.58 25.79 11.86
N THR A 613 30.24 25.71 10.71
CA THR A 613 29.96 26.53 9.53
C THR A 613 29.13 25.73 8.52
N HIS A 614 28.39 26.43 7.67
CA HIS A 614 27.65 25.84 6.55
C HIS A 614 27.65 26.80 5.36
N VAL A 615 27.34 26.28 4.19
CA VAL A 615 27.16 27.04 2.95
C VAL A 615 25.79 27.71 2.97
N VAL A 616 25.76 29.01 2.68
CA VAL A 616 24.54 29.83 2.64
C VAL A 616 24.18 30.26 1.22
N SER A 617 25.10 30.14 0.27
CA SER A 617 24.87 30.39 -1.15
C SER A 617 25.84 29.61 -2.00
N SER A 618 25.35 28.99 -3.07
CA SER A 618 26.15 28.25 -4.03
C SER A 618 25.60 28.40 -5.45
N PRO A 619 26.45 28.46 -6.49
CA PRO A 619 26.02 28.33 -7.87
C PRO A 619 25.34 26.99 -8.14
N ALA A 620 24.41 26.98 -9.11
CA ALA A 620 23.65 25.81 -9.48
C ALA A 620 24.50 24.62 -9.96
N HIS A 621 25.67 24.88 -10.55
CA HIS A 621 26.54 23.84 -11.12
C HIS A 621 27.38 23.10 -10.06
N VAL A 622 27.40 23.52 -8.80
CA VAL A 622 28.07 22.73 -7.75
C VAL A 622 27.31 21.42 -7.54
N LEU A 623 28.02 20.29 -7.59
CA LEU A 623 27.38 18.97 -7.54
C LEU A 623 26.89 18.64 -6.14
N ASP A 624 27.76 18.83 -5.15
CA ASP A 624 27.52 18.43 -3.76
C ASP A 624 28.58 19.05 -2.83
N PHE A 625 28.35 18.94 -1.52
CA PHE A 625 29.28 19.35 -0.48
C PHE A 625 29.61 18.15 0.42
N ALA A 626 30.88 17.99 0.75
CA ALA A 626 31.35 17.01 1.72
C ALA A 626 31.98 17.73 2.91
N PHE A 627 32.02 17.05 4.06
CA PHE A 627 32.77 17.53 5.22
C PHE A 627 33.89 16.54 5.53
N ASP A 628 35.11 17.07 5.67
CA ASP A 628 36.26 16.36 6.17
C ASP A 628 36.79 17.07 7.43
N ARG A 629 37.21 16.30 8.43
CA ARG A 629 37.67 16.86 9.72
C ARG A 629 38.98 17.65 9.61
N THR A 630 39.79 17.32 8.62
CA THR A 630 41.11 17.92 8.37
C THR A 630 40.99 19.11 7.44
N PHE A 631 40.14 18.99 6.41
CA PHE A 631 40.04 19.97 5.33
C PHE A 631 38.80 20.89 5.43
N GLY A 632 37.90 20.63 6.37
CA GLY A 632 36.66 21.38 6.54
C GLY A 632 35.61 21.02 5.50
N ILE A 633 34.80 22.02 5.10
CA ILE A 633 33.78 21.83 4.06
C ILE A 633 34.47 21.83 2.70
N MET A 634 34.18 20.84 1.89
CA MET A 634 34.68 20.66 0.53
C MET A 634 33.54 20.78 -0.47
N ALA A 635 33.71 21.61 -1.49
CA ALA A 635 32.76 21.70 -2.60
C ALA A 635 33.21 20.82 -3.78
N LYS A 636 32.30 20.01 -4.33
CA LYS A 636 32.53 19.20 -5.54
C LYS A 636 32.16 20.01 -6.78
N ILE A 637 33.17 20.49 -7.49
CA ILE A 637 33.00 21.40 -8.63
C ILE A 637 33.20 20.62 -9.95
N PRO A 638 32.17 20.46 -10.79
CA PRO A 638 32.30 19.80 -12.08
C PRO A 638 32.92 20.75 -13.12
N PHE A 639 33.15 20.22 -14.32
CA PHE A 639 33.51 21.06 -15.45
C PHE A 639 32.37 22.04 -15.78
N SER A 640 32.71 23.31 -15.94
CA SER A 640 31.78 24.38 -16.33
C SER A 640 32.56 25.50 -17.03
N THR A 641 31.89 26.29 -17.85
CA THR A 641 32.47 27.48 -18.51
C THR A 641 32.24 28.77 -17.71
N SER A 642 31.44 28.70 -16.64
CA SER A 642 31.08 29.84 -15.80
C SER A 642 31.80 29.75 -14.44
N PRO A 643 32.52 30.81 -14.00
CA PRO A 643 33.12 30.84 -12.67
C PRO A 643 32.04 30.81 -11.59
N GLY A 644 32.42 30.39 -10.38
CA GLY A 644 31.51 30.26 -9.25
C GLY A 644 31.99 31.01 -8.01
N CYS A 645 31.04 31.30 -7.12
CA CYS A 645 31.30 31.92 -5.82
C CYS A 645 30.39 31.26 -4.79
N ILE A 646 30.97 30.61 -3.79
CA ILE A 646 30.27 30.03 -2.64
C ILE A 646 30.40 31.00 -1.47
N ALA A 647 29.31 31.21 -0.72
CA ALA A 647 29.33 31.96 0.53
C ALA A 647 29.06 31.03 1.71
N THR A 648 29.81 31.18 2.79
CA THR A 648 29.67 30.42 4.04
C THR A 648 29.06 31.28 5.15
N SER A 649 28.53 30.63 6.18
CA SER A 649 27.81 31.24 7.29
C SER A 649 28.68 32.14 8.19
N ASP A 650 30.00 32.04 8.09
CA ASP A 650 30.97 32.94 8.73
C ASP A 650 31.26 34.21 7.90
N GLY A 651 30.59 34.39 6.76
CA GLY A 651 30.68 35.58 5.92
C GLY A 651 31.80 35.55 4.87
N VAL A 652 32.47 34.41 4.70
CA VAL A 652 33.55 34.24 3.73
C VAL A 652 32.99 33.91 2.34
N PHE A 653 33.64 34.44 1.30
CA PHE A 653 33.30 34.19 -0.10
C PHE A 653 34.45 33.45 -0.79
N HIS A 654 34.17 32.24 -1.28
CA HIS A 654 35.11 31.36 -1.96
C HIS A 654 34.86 31.43 -3.47
N LYS A 655 35.73 32.13 -4.19
CA LYS A 655 35.68 32.20 -5.66
C LYS A 655 36.50 31.09 -6.27
N PHE A 656 35.98 30.45 -7.31
CA PHE A 656 36.67 29.37 -8.00
C PHE A 656 36.48 29.41 -9.52
N SER A 657 37.42 28.80 -10.21
CA SER A 657 37.33 28.51 -11.65
C SER A 657 36.98 27.04 -11.85
N THR A 658 36.12 26.78 -12.81
CA THR A 658 35.60 25.45 -13.16
C THR A 658 36.41 24.77 -14.27
N ALA A 659 37.39 25.46 -14.85
CA ALA A 659 38.23 24.95 -15.95
C ALA A 659 39.25 23.86 -15.51
N ALA A 660 39.36 23.61 -14.19
CA ALA A 660 40.27 22.62 -13.64
C ALA A 660 39.70 21.18 -13.65
N SER A 661 38.37 21.02 -13.70
CA SER A 661 37.76 19.69 -13.74
C SER A 661 37.69 19.15 -15.18
N PRO A 662 38.00 17.87 -15.42
CA PRO A 662 37.81 17.24 -16.73
C PRO A 662 36.32 17.15 -17.15
N PRO A 663 36.02 17.05 -18.46
CA PRO A 663 34.65 16.84 -18.93
C PRO A 663 34.14 15.42 -18.62
N ASP A 664 32.82 15.24 -18.65
CA ASP A 664 32.15 13.96 -18.46
C ASP A 664 32.69 12.87 -19.39
N ILE A 665 32.87 11.67 -18.84
CA ILE A 665 33.26 10.48 -19.58
C ILE A 665 32.00 9.64 -19.80
N ILE A 666 31.56 9.54 -21.05
CA ILE A 666 30.44 8.65 -21.43
C ILE A 666 31.00 7.24 -21.61
N LEU A 667 30.48 6.28 -20.84
CA LEU A 667 30.92 4.89 -20.93
C LEU A 667 30.27 4.19 -22.13
N GLN A 668 31.10 3.54 -22.95
CA GLN A 668 30.71 2.89 -24.20
C GLN A 668 31.38 1.51 -24.31
N ASN A 669 31.14 0.79 -25.40
CA ASN A 669 31.78 -0.50 -25.70
C ASN A 669 31.64 -1.52 -24.56
N TRP A 670 30.39 -1.75 -24.17
CA TRP A 670 30.04 -2.69 -23.11
C TRP A 670 30.13 -4.13 -23.61
N SER A 671 30.71 -5.01 -22.80
CA SER A 671 30.50 -6.45 -22.92
C SER A 671 29.28 -6.81 -22.08
N LEU A 672 28.35 -7.57 -22.65
CA LEU A 672 27.16 -8.07 -21.97
C LEU A 672 27.16 -9.61 -22.02
N ILE A 673 27.13 -10.25 -20.86
CA ILE A 673 26.76 -11.66 -20.74
C ILE A 673 25.34 -11.72 -20.19
N VAL A 674 24.42 -12.31 -20.95
CA VAL A 674 23.05 -12.55 -20.51
C VAL A 674 22.94 -13.99 -20.02
N GLU A 675 22.76 -14.18 -18.73
CA GLU A 675 22.27 -15.44 -18.17
C GLU A 675 20.76 -15.47 -18.36
N THR A 676 20.32 -16.22 -19.36
CA THR A 676 18.91 -16.41 -19.69
C THR A 676 18.28 -17.37 -18.69
N TRP A 677 17.04 -17.11 -18.29
CA TRP A 677 16.25 -17.93 -17.38
C TRP A 677 15.01 -18.39 -18.12
N GLU A 678 14.95 -19.68 -18.44
CA GLU A 678 13.77 -20.32 -19.02
C GLU A 678 13.06 -21.17 -17.96
N PRO A 679 11.71 -21.25 -17.99
CA PRO A 679 11.00 -22.17 -17.12
C PRO A 679 11.35 -23.63 -17.48
N PRO A 680 11.21 -24.58 -16.54
CA PRO A 680 11.42 -25.99 -16.82
C PRO A 680 10.46 -26.50 -17.90
N ARG A 681 10.89 -27.49 -18.68
CA ARG A 681 10.05 -28.10 -19.74
C ARG A 681 8.73 -28.66 -19.20
N ASN A 682 8.74 -29.12 -17.95
CA ASN A 682 7.56 -29.49 -17.20
C ASN A 682 7.34 -28.44 -16.11
N PHE A 683 6.27 -27.65 -16.21
CA PHE A 683 5.93 -26.62 -15.22
C PHE A 683 5.61 -27.16 -13.81
N ASN A 684 5.43 -28.48 -13.69
CA ASN A 684 5.29 -29.17 -12.41
C ASN A 684 6.64 -29.66 -11.84
N ASP A 685 7.75 -29.44 -12.52
CA ASP A 685 9.09 -29.67 -11.97
C ASP A 685 9.43 -28.53 -11.01
N VAL A 686 9.40 -28.87 -9.71
CA VAL A 686 9.56 -27.94 -8.59
C VAL A 686 10.99 -27.86 -8.09
N GLU A 687 11.85 -28.80 -8.51
CA GLU A 687 13.27 -28.86 -8.18
C GLU A 687 14.09 -27.94 -9.09
N THR A 688 13.69 -27.85 -10.36
CA THR A 688 14.34 -26.98 -11.35
C THR A 688 13.73 -25.57 -11.31
N LEU A 689 14.36 -24.66 -10.57
CA LEU A 689 13.95 -23.25 -10.52
C LEU A 689 13.94 -22.57 -11.89
N ALA A 690 14.99 -22.76 -12.69
CA ALA A 690 15.07 -22.26 -14.06
C ALA A 690 16.14 -23.04 -14.84
N VAL A 691 15.92 -23.21 -16.13
CA VAL A 691 16.94 -23.65 -17.08
C VAL A 691 17.76 -22.43 -17.48
N LYS A 692 19.05 -22.43 -17.14
CA LYS A 692 19.92 -21.27 -17.33
C LYS A 692 21.01 -21.52 -18.36
N PHE A 693 21.24 -20.54 -19.23
CA PHE A 693 22.37 -20.55 -20.16
C PHE A 693 22.78 -19.14 -20.57
N ASN A 694 24.04 -19.00 -21.00
CA ASN A 694 24.65 -17.70 -21.24
C ASN A 694 24.72 -17.37 -22.74
N LYS A 695 24.43 -16.11 -23.07
CA LYS A 695 24.67 -15.49 -24.38
C LYS A 695 25.58 -14.28 -24.20
N SER A 696 26.54 -14.07 -25.10
CA SER A 696 27.47 -12.94 -25.02
C SER A 696 27.27 -11.95 -26.16
N TYR A 697 27.34 -10.68 -25.84
CA TYR A 697 27.13 -9.56 -26.76
C TYR A 697 28.23 -8.51 -26.57
N SER A 698 28.54 -7.81 -27.65
CA SER A 698 29.35 -6.60 -27.64
C SER A 698 28.46 -5.44 -28.04
N LEU A 699 28.32 -4.45 -27.16
CA LEU A 699 27.41 -3.34 -27.30
C LEU A 699 28.20 -2.04 -27.39
N PRO A 700 28.33 -1.44 -28.59
CA PRO A 700 28.98 -0.12 -28.73
C PRO A 700 28.30 0.94 -27.85
N GLN A 701 26.97 0.85 -27.72
CA GLN A 701 26.15 1.67 -26.84
C GLN A 701 25.12 0.78 -26.14
N LEU A 702 24.67 1.24 -24.97
CA LEU A 702 23.59 0.58 -24.23
C LEU A 702 22.27 0.68 -25.00
N GLN A 703 21.48 -0.38 -24.93
CA GLN A 703 20.20 -0.54 -25.63
C GLN A 703 19.27 -1.41 -24.76
N PRO A 704 17.95 -1.17 -24.79
CA PRO A 704 16.99 -2.09 -24.21
C PRO A 704 17.18 -3.51 -24.77
N TRP A 705 17.01 -4.54 -23.94
CA TRP A 705 17.13 -5.93 -24.40
C TRP A 705 16.14 -6.27 -25.51
N GLU A 706 14.99 -5.61 -25.52
CA GLU A 706 13.97 -5.72 -26.54
C GLU A 706 14.50 -5.34 -27.95
N GLU A 707 15.54 -4.51 -28.02
CA GLU A 707 16.20 -4.07 -29.27
C GLU A 707 17.46 -4.88 -29.61
N ILE A 708 17.97 -5.69 -28.68
CA ILE A 708 19.14 -6.54 -28.91
C ILE A 708 18.69 -7.86 -29.57
N HIS A 709 19.24 -8.16 -30.75
CA HIS A 709 18.88 -9.34 -31.52
C HIS A 709 19.00 -10.64 -30.69
N GLY A 710 17.88 -11.35 -30.54
CA GLY A 710 17.79 -12.62 -29.80
C GLY A 710 17.50 -12.50 -28.30
N LEU A 711 17.20 -11.28 -27.80
CA LEU A 711 16.84 -11.02 -26.39
C LEU A 711 15.40 -10.53 -26.16
N SER A 712 14.61 -10.28 -27.20
CA SER A 712 13.26 -9.71 -27.07
C SER A 712 12.24 -10.55 -26.27
N GLN A 713 12.49 -11.85 -26.11
CA GLN A 713 11.70 -12.78 -25.31
C GLN A 713 12.53 -13.41 -24.17
N THR A 714 13.60 -12.73 -23.75
CA THR A 714 14.51 -13.23 -22.72
C THR A 714 14.23 -12.54 -21.39
N SER A 715 14.18 -13.36 -20.34
CA SER A 715 14.26 -12.92 -18.94
C SER A 715 15.52 -13.50 -18.31
N GLY A 716 16.05 -12.86 -17.26
CA GLY A 716 17.21 -13.35 -16.52
C GLY A 716 18.09 -12.23 -15.98
N LEU A 717 19.41 -12.46 -16.00
CA LEU A 717 20.43 -11.54 -15.50
C LEU A 717 21.33 -11.04 -16.63
N GLY A 718 21.64 -9.75 -16.65
CA GLY A 718 22.65 -9.16 -17.53
C GLY A 718 23.87 -8.72 -16.75
N PHE A 719 25.02 -9.28 -17.10
CA PHE A 719 26.33 -8.90 -16.58
C PHE A 719 27.01 -7.98 -17.59
N TYR A 720 27.00 -6.69 -17.30
CA TYR A 720 27.61 -5.63 -18.09
C TYR A 720 29.02 -5.34 -17.57
N SER A 721 29.98 -5.17 -18.47
CA SER A 721 31.33 -4.74 -18.13
C SER A 721 31.90 -3.78 -19.18
N THR A 722 32.53 -2.71 -18.72
CA THR A 722 33.30 -1.78 -19.55
C THR A 722 34.49 -1.22 -18.76
N SER A 723 35.29 -0.37 -19.39
CA SER A 723 36.40 0.30 -18.73
C SER A 723 36.62 1.69 -19.27
N PHE A 724 37.13 2.58 -18.43
CA PHE A 724 37.60 3.91 -18.80
C PHE A 724 38.99 4.17 -18.24
N ASN A 725 39.70 5.13 -18.82
CA ASN A 725 41.01 5.55 -18.32
C ASN A 725 40.85 6.76 -17.40
N TRP A 726 41.59 6.76 -16.30
CA TRP A 726 41.64 7.82 -15.31
C TRP A 726 43.08 8.31 -15.17
N ASN A 727 43.36 9.47 -15.76
CA ASN A 727 44.69 10.08 -15.78
C ASN A 727 44.60 11.52 -15.28
N HIS A 728 44.23 11.66 -14.01
CA HIS A 728 44.00 12.95 -13.36
C HIS A 728 44.81 13.08 -12.07
N GLU A 729 45.00 14.30 -11.58
CA GLU A 729 45.62 14.52 -10.28
C GLU A 729 44.78 13.92 -9.15
N ALA A 730 45.41 13.61 -8.02
CA ALA A 730 44.73 12.99 -6.87
C ALA A 730 43.62 13.88 -6.25
N SER A 731 43.60 15.18 -6.58
CA SER A 731 42.59 16.15 -6.18
C SER A 731 41.28 16.07 -6.98
N ILE A 732 41.25 15.28 -8.06
CA ILE A 732 40.07 15.07 -8.90
C ILE A 732 39.35 13.79 -8.49
N GLY A 733 38.10 13.93 -8.08
CA GLY A 733 37.18 12.82 -7.80
C GLY A 733 36.18 12.61 -8.93
N ALA A 734 35.28 11.65 -8.77
CA ALA A 734 34.21 11.44 -9.74
C ALA A 734 32.93 10.88 -9.12
N ILE A 735 31.79 11.26 -9.70
CA ILE A 735 30.49 10.62 -9.49
C ILE A 735 30.19 9.74 -10.69
N ILE A 736 29.77 8.50 -10.47
CA ILE A 736 29.14 7.69 -11.51
C ILE A 736 27.63 7.93 -11.52
N ASP A 737 27.05 8.05 -12.71
CA ASP A 737 25.62 8.22 -12.95
C ASP A 737 25.14 7.13 -13.90
N PHE A 738 24.28 6.24 -13.40
CA PHE A 738 23.66 5.16 -14.17
C PHE A 738 22.30 5.55 -14.76
N GLY A 739 21.79 6.76 -14.47
CA GLY A 739 20.46 7.18 -14.88
C GLY A 739 19.34 6.50 -14.07
N GLN A 740 18.21 6.26 -14.71
CA GLN A 740 17.07 5.57 -14.11
C GLN A 740 17.24 4.05 -14.21
N ILE A 741 17.03 3.36 -13.09
CA ILE A 741 17.08 1.89 -13.04
C ILE A 741 15.72 1.33 -13.46
N GLN A 742 15.70 0.46 -14.47
CA GLN A 742 14.47 -0.11 -15.03
C GLN A 742 13.82 -1.17 -14.12
N HIS A 743 14.64 -1.99 -13.46
CA HIS A 743 14.17 -3.02 -12.53
C HIS A 743 15.08 -3.21 -11.32
N THR A 744 16.33 -3.65 -11.52
CA THR A 744 17.36 -3.68 -10.47
C THR A 744 18.73 -3.34 -11.04
N LEU A 745 19.64 -2.89 -10.17
CA LEU A 745 21.04 -2.65 -10.51
C LEU A 745 21.92 -2.93 -9.29
N ARG A 746 22.98 -3.72 -9.50
CA ARG A 746 24.11 -3.83 -8.58
C ARG A 746 25.39 -3.59 -9.36
N ALA A 747 26.22 -2.66 -8.92
CA ALA A 747 27.42 -2.28 -9.65
C ALA A 747 28.68 -2.42 -8.79
N SER A 748 29.84 -2.52 -9.46
CA SER A 748 31.17 -2.48 -8.86
C SER A 748 32.13 -1.66 -9.71
N ILE A 749 33.07 -1.02 -9.03
CA ILE A 749 34.20 -0.30 -9.64
C ILE A 749 35.47 -0.98 -9.15
N ASN A 750 36.29 -1.47 -10.09
CA ASN A 750 37.54 -2.18 -9.78
C ASN A 750 37.36 -3.34 -8.77
N GLY A 751 36.25 -4.08 -8.86
CA GLY A 751 35.91 -5.18 -7.95
C GLY A 751 35.32 -4.75 -6.60
N HIS A 752 35.26 -3.45 -6.30
CA HIS A 752 34.58 -2.93 -5.10
C HIS A 752 33.08 -2.77 -5.38
N ARG A 753 32.25 -3.53 -4.68
CA ARG A 753 30.79 -3.44 -4.78
C ARG A 753 30.31 -2.10 -4.23
N LEU A 754 29.50 -1.40 -5.02
CA LEU A 754 28.87 -0.15 -4.62
C LEU A 754 27.70 -0.41 -3.65
N SER A 755 27.41 0.59 -2.81
CA SER A 755 26.20 0.62 -2.00
C SER A 755 24.94 0.62 -2.88
N PRO A 756 23.77 0.24 -2.34
CA PRO A 756 22.50 0.35 -3.06
C PRO A 756 22.25 1.76 -3.60
N LEU A 757 21.74 1.85 -4.82
CA LEU A 757 21.52 3.11 -5.54
C LEU A 757 20.03 3.44 -5.63
N ASP A 758 19.70 4.72 -5.59
CA ASP A 758 18.33 5.19 -5.80
C ASP A 758 17.87 4.87 -7.23
N CYS A 759 16.80 4.08 -7.36
CA CYS A 759 16.28 3.68 -8.67
C CYS A 759 15.78 4.82 -9.55
N THR A 760 15.49 5.99 -8.97
CA THR A 760 15.06 7.19 -9.70
C THR A 760 16.22 8.10 -10.09
N SER A 761 17.37 7.99 -9.43
CA SER A 761 18.58 8.76 -9.71
C SER A 761 19.82 8.00 -9.23
N ALA A 762 20.27 7.03 -10.02
CA ALA A 762 21.29 6.08 -9.58
C ALA A 762 22.70 6.69 -9.68
N ARG A 763 23.05 7.49 -8.69
CA ARG A 763 24.32 8.24 -8.61
C ARG A 763 25.10 7.89 -7.34
N LEU A 764 26.42 7.80 -7.48
CA LEU A 764 27.31 7.59 -6.33
C LEU A 764 28.68 8.22 -6.58
N ASP A 765 29.26 8.79 -5.53
CA ASP A 765 30.67 9.19 -5.51
C ASP A 765 31.56 7.94 -5.50
N ILE A 766 32.40 7.80 -6.52
CA ILE A 766 33.28 6.64 -6.70
C ILE A 766 34.75 6.96 -6.46
N THR A 767 35.05 8.15 -5.93
CA THR A 767 36.42 8.67 -5.80
C THR A 767 37.37 7.70 -5.10
N GLU A 768 36.91 7.06 -4.03
CA GLU A 768 37.71 6.11 -3.24
C GLU A 768 38.02 4.80 -3.98
N TYR A 769 37.30 4.50 -5.07
CA TYR A 769 37.49 3.29 -5.86
C TYR A 769 38.35 3.50 -7.11
N LEU A 770 38.69 4.74 -7.44
CA LEU A 770 39.42 5.07 -8.67
C LEU A 770 40.92 4.74 -8.54
N VAL A 771 41.50 4.21 -9.61
CA VAL A 771 42.94 3.98 -9.75
C VAL A 771 43.50 4.72 -10.96
N GLN A 772 44.80 5.05 -10.95
CA GLN A 772 45.45 5.62 -12.13
C GLN A 772 45.46 4.62 -13.30
N GLY A 773 45.19 5.10 -14.50
CA GLY A 773 45.08 4.27 -15.70
C GLY A 773 43.70 3.61 -15.82
N ARG A 774 43.67 2.32 -16.13
CA ARG A 774 42.43 1.61 -16.50
C ARG A 774 41.57 1.30 -15.27
N ASN A 775 40.32 1.77 -15.28
CA ASN A 775 39.29 1.45 -14.30
C ASN A 775 38.21 0.58 -14.93
N ILE A 776 37.76 -0.44 -14.22
CA ILE A 776 36.74 -1.40 -14.68
C ILE A 776 35.42 -1.06 -14.00
N VAL A 777 34.35 -1.01 -14.79
CA VAL A 777 32.97 -0.84 -14.32
C VAL A 777 32.21 -2.11 -14.65
N GLU A 778 31.59 -2.70 -13.64
CA GLU A 778 30.73 -3.87 -13.80
C GLU A 778 29.36 -3.59 -13.22
N ALA A 779 28.32 -4.12 -13.86
CA ALA A 779 26.95 -3.98 -13.42
C ALA A 779 26.15 -5.26 -13.69
N VAL A 780 25.35 -5.66 -12.72
CA VAL A 780 24.40 -6.76 -12.81
C VAL A 780 23.00 -6.18 -12.71
N VAL A 781 22.19 -6.44 -13.73
CA VAL A 781 20.77 -6.05 -13.77
C VAL A 781 19.92 -7.29 -13.95
N ALA A 782 18.77 -7.34 -13.28
CA ALA A 782 17.77 -8.37 -13.49
C ALA A 782 16.62 -7.82 -14.34
N THR A 783 15.99 -8.70 -15.11
CA THR A 783 14.69 -8.40 -15.75
C THR A 783 13.56 -8.91 -14.86
N THR A 784 12.33 -8.50 -15.18
CA THR A 784 11.16 -9.27 -14.74
C THR A 784 11.09 -10.61 -15.48
N ILE A 785 10.34 -11.58 -14.97
CA ILE A 785 10.14 -12.86 -15.65
C ILE A 785 9.12 -12.78 -16.82
N ALA A 786 8.43 -11.65 -17.00
CA ALA A 786 7.38 -11.51 -18.01
C ALA A 786 7.84 -11.84 -19.44
N ASN A 787 9.04 -11.45 -19.85
CA ASN A 787 9.50 -11.59 -21.23
C ASN A 787 9.59 -13.05 -21.68
N VAL A 788 10.07 -13.96 -20.83
CA VAL A 788 10.15 -15.40 -21.14
C VAL A 788 8.79 -16.10 -21.03
N LEU A 789 7.86 -15.54 -20.24
CA LEU A 789 6.52 -16.08 -20.05
C LEU A 789 5.51 -15.68 -21.14
N LYS A 790 5.74 -14.55 -21.84
CA LYS A 790 4.92 -14.08 -22.98
C LYS A 790 4.52 -15.19 -23.98
N PRO A 791 5.45 -16.01 -24.52
CA PRO A 791 5.08 -17.07 -25.47
C PRO A 791 4.37 -18.27 -24.83
N LEU A 792 4.28 -18.33 -23.49
CA LEU A 792 3.77 -19.47 -22.72
C LEU A 792 2.44 -19.14 -22.03
N VAL A 793 1.77 -18.05 -22.40
CA VAL A 793 0.57 -17.54 -21.72
C VAL A 793 -0.56 -18.56 -21.60
N GLU A 794 -0.76 -19.43 -22.61
CA GLU A 794 -1.78 -20.50 -22.59
C GLU A 794 -1.51 -21.60 -21.53
N GLY A 795 -0.32 -21.63 -20.94
CA GLY A 795 0.07 -22.57 -19.88
C GLY A 795 0.15 -21.95 -18.48
N LEU A 796 -0.14 -20.66 -18.33
CA LEU A 796 -0.09 -19.93 -17.06
C LEU A 796 -1.49 -19.76 -16.47
N GLN A 797 -1.58 -19.68 -15.14
CA GLN A 797 -2.81 -19.31 -14.46
C GLN A 797 -2.61 -18.00 -13.70
N THR A 798 -3.65 -17.17 -13.69
CA THR A 798 -3.74 -15.95 -12.88
C THR A 798 -5.12 -15.90 -12.27
N ALA A 799 -5.21 -15.64 -10.96
CA ALA A 799 -6.47 -15.78 -10.23
C ALA A 799 -7.18 -17.08 -10.65
N GLY A 800 -6.46 -18.21 -10.60
CA GLY A 800 -6.89 -19.58 -10.90
C GLY A 800 -7.50 -19.89 -12.27
N GLY A 801 -7.73 -18.88 -13.11
CA GLY A 801 -8.17 -19.03 -14.49
C GLY A 801 -6.98 -19.05 -15.44
N ASP A 802 -7.25 -19.45 -16.69
CA ASP A 802 -6.29 -19.36 -17.79
C ASP A 802 -5.88 -17.88 -17.99
N ALA A 803 -4.57 -17.62 -17.97
CA ALA A 803 -4.00 -16.29 -18.16
C ALA A 803 -4.41 -15.62 -19.48
N SER A 804 -4.74 -16.41 -20.52
CA SER A 804 -5.26 -15.91 -21.80
C SER A 804 -6.69 -15.37 -21.71
N LEU A 805 -7.51 -15.87 -20.76
CA LEU A 805 -8.88 -15.41 -20.52
C LEU A 805 -8.92 -14.12 -19.70
N GLY A 806 -7.89 -13.86 -18.90
CA GLY A 806 -7.79 -12.69 -18.03
C GLY A 806 -7.33 -11.40 -18.72
N ASN A 807 -7.19 -11.37 -20.06
CA ASN A 807 -6.60 -10.24 -20.78
C ASN A 807 -5.27 -9.77 -20.15
N ILE A 808 -4.35 -10.68 -19.80
CA ILE A 808 -2.98 -10.26 -19.46
C ILE A 808 -2.42 -9.56 -20.69
N THR A 809 -2.42 -8.24 -20.65
CA THR A 809 -1.75 -7.43 -21.66
C THR A 809 -0.29 -7.43 -21.29
N PHE A 810 0.56 -7.94 -22.18
CA PHE A 810 2.01 -7.85 -22.04
C PHE A 810 2.55 -6.53 -22.62
N THR A 811 1.69 -5.52 -22.75
CA THR A 811 1.95 -4.20 -23.35
C THR A 811 1.83 -3.07 -22.30
N GLY A 812 2.76 -2.10 -22.30
CA GLY A 812 2.79 -0.95 -21.38
C GLY A 812 3.56 -1.19 -20.06
N LEU A 813 3.61 -0.20 -19.16
CA LEU A 813 4.04 -0.34 -17.76
C LEU A 813 2.80 -0.45 -16.83
N PRO A 814 2.82 -1.30 -15.78
CA PRO A 814 1.73 -1.36 -14.80
C PRO A 814 1.49 -0.02 -14.09
N GLY A 815 0.23 0.42 -14.03
CA GLY A 815 -0.16 1.60 -13.24
C GLY A 815 0.24 2.95 -13.83
N THR A 816 0.62 3.02 -15.11
CA THR A 816 0.86 4.28 -15.84
C THR A 816 -0.21 4.50 -16.91
N SER A 817 -0.66 5.74 -17.09
CA SER A 817 -1.48 6.16 -18.24
C SER A 817 -0.74 6.07 -19.58
N ASP A 818 0.57 5.93 -19.51
CA ASP A 818 1.47 6.03 -20.65
C ASP A 818 1.74 4.64 -21.23
N ASN A 819 1.54 4.49 -22.54
CA ASN A 819 1.89 3.31 -23.34
C ASN A 819 3.41 3.07 -23.43
N GLU A 820 4.19 3.41 -22.39
CA GLU A 820 5.62 3.15 -22.34
C GLU A 820 5.86 1.64 -22.32
N THR A 821 6.56 1.13 -23.33
CA THR A 821 7.00 -0.26 -23.36
C THR A 821 7.98 -0.49 -22.22
N ALA A 822 7.71 -1.45 -21.34
CA ALA A 822 8.65 -1.87 -20.31
C ALA A 822 9.98 -2.27 -20.96
N GLN A 823 11.05 -1.53 -20.66
CA GLN A 823 12.39 -1.78 -21.17
C GLN A 823 13.19 -2.61 -20.17
N SER A 824 13.99 -3.54 -20.68
CA SER A 824 14.84 -4.40 -19.85
C SER A 824 16.31 -4.08 -20.05
N GLY A 825 17.10 -4.25 -18.98
CA GLY A 825 18.53 -4.02 -18.99
C GLY A 825 18.94 -2.59 -18.64
N MET A 826 20.20 -2.27 -18.94
CA MET A 826 20.71 -0.91 -18.82
C MET A 826 20.38 -0.14 -20.11
N VAL A 827 19.58 0.92 -19.99
CA VAL A 827 19.08 1.70 -21.14
C VAL A 827 19.74 3.07 -21.20
N ASP A 828 19.80 3.77 -20.07
CA ASP A 828 20.34 5.12 -20.00
C ASP A 828 21.86 5.15 -20.22
N LEU A 829 22.35 6.30 -20.69
CA LEU A 829 23.79 6.54 -20.81
C LEU A 829 24.43 6.58 -19.43
N VAL A 830 25.40 5.69 -19.19
CA VAL A 830 26.22 5.73 -17.98
C VAL A 830 27.35 6.73 -18.15
N LYS A 831 27.51 7.62 -17.18
CA LYS A 831 28.53 8.67 -17.19
C LYS A 831 29.37 8.63 -15.94
N VAL A 832 30.65 8.92 -16.09
CA VAL A 832 31.53 9.31 -14.99
C VAL A 832 31.68 10.82 -15.08
N VAL A 833 31.31 11.53 -14.02
CA VAL A 833 31.31 13.00 -13.91
C VAL A 833 32.47 13.41 -13.01
N PRO A 834 33.61 13.84 -13.57
CA PRO A 834 34.75 14.31 -12.79
C PRO A 834 34.44 15.62 -12.08
N TYR A 835 34.99 15.78 -10.89
CA TYR A 835 34.92 17.04 -10.14
C TYR A 835 36.26 17.34 -9.46
N CYS A 836 36.57 18.62 -9.31
CA CYS A 836 37.63 19.07 -8.41
C CYS A 836 37.06 19.37 -7.03
N MET A 837 37.85 19.07 -6.00
CA MET A 837 37.53 19.39 -4.62
C MET A 837 38.09 20.76 -4.27
N ILE A 838 37.25 21.65 -3.73
CA ILE A 838 37.67 22.99 -3.28
C ILE A 838 37.38 23.13 -1.78
N GLU A 839 38.43 23.37 -1.01
CA GLU A 839 38.38 23.67 0.42
C GLU A 839 37.71 25.02 0.68
N LEU A 840 36.70 25.02 1.56
CA LEU A 840 36.06 26.23 2.06
C LEU A 840 36.61 26.57 3.45
N LEU A 841 37.84 27.10 3.47
CA LEU A 841 38.56 27.44 4.70
C LEU A 841 37.81 28.48 5.55
N SER A 842 37.54 28.16 6.82
CA SER A 842 36.96 29.12 7.76
C SER A 842 38.00 30.10 8.29
N THR A 843 37.57 31.31 8.63
CA THR A 843 38.40 32.31 9.32
C THR A 843 38.59 32.05 10.81
N LYS A 844 37.85 31.11 11.42
CA LYS A 844 37.91 30.81 12.87
C LYS A 844 38.86 29.66 13.25
N GLU A 845 39.48 29.01 12.28
CA GLU A 845 40.47 27.94 12.48
C GLU A 845 41.89 28.32 11.99
N MET A 846 42.11 29.60 11.64
CA MET A 846 43.44 30.20 11.41
C MET A 846 43.94 30.99 12.61
#